data_AF-A0A7S0X7B6-F1
#
_entry.id   AF-A0A7S0X7B6-F1
#
_cell.length_a   1.000
_cell.length_b   1.000
_cell.length_c   1.000
_cell.angle_alpha   90.00
_cell.angle_beta   90.00
_cell.angle_gamma   90.00
#
_symmetry.space_group_name_H-M   'P 1'
#
loop_
_entity.id
_entity.type
_entity.pdbx_description
1 polymer ?
#
loop_
_entity_poly.entity_id
_entity_poly.type
_entity_poly.pdbx_seq_one_letter_code
_entity_poly.pdbx_strand_id
1 'polypeptide(L)'
;MSYATAASAPAMNTRAFAVSRVFGANGRASGGRSGASSNLVINRKPASTPVRARLVNDGQQAGNKQPRIIEGGVRHSMRVTRLRDLVEISPDLWAPSEDSGFPAPVAAKGDGLAQAAIFKALLLASQHFRLYSQKTISDDNDGAYGVRFLMGSPRMEGLDDVDRVTKCVCDRDHGLLELVPESGMMVAEIKFPLPALETPADTSAPSDPETLRVERLTALVLALEAQVVDESVVCLMEKGSDDRSTFHGTARHNKYFTGMYARAPDLLHRGTCTSSSPTPGALEASKEMLHRLWEGEEESDVHLMEEVRDRVEALFCGGNGRMVVHPSGTDAETMPLLQAVLESRALARSVPAAARPARFSNPDGSATGRGNVVSLVACAGEVGSGTTEACMGRFFSKAVPLGGNRVAMGQELPALHHLAAMEAVDLVARADGSGDPCSDYDDVVEAAARAALASDPAAVVVLHTVAGSKTGLRLPSPELSTRLRAEFGARVVSVLDACQMRHHPSLIPEWLDQQGPVLMTSSKFFGGPSFGSGVFFPHAAVARMNQHLDVEPPATVAAIAEACASYLTHHDIGDVLPKLHDAMPPGFCNVGVLLRWAAGLHEMETLADATAANGGIAATEVAVRSWVYAVREQATHFQPFLEYVPAEDYGGAWQLGGVNTIVSVRLRAGAGEAFFSTAELKQVYSLMTTDFSEFLMPESSMAERRGGAQRGLTGQPVDVPGGSVLRTVLGAAQLKDLVSGKQQLAPMLEDDRVLLAKLALIASQFRHLVTHAL
;
A
#
# COMPACT_ATOMS: atom_id res chain seq x y z
N MET A 1 -46.62 -26.46 -6.06
CA MET A 1 -47.51 -27.64 -6.16
C MET A 1 -46.79 -28.81 -5.52
N SER A 2 -47.36 -29.37 -4.47
CA SER A 2 -46.80 -30.49 -3.70
C SER A 2 -47.29 -31.81 -4.27
N TYR A 3 -46.41 -32.80 -4.43
CA TYR A 3 -46.76 -34.22 -4.35
C TYR A 3 -45.61 -35.01 -3.73
N ALA A 4 -45.96 -35.78 -2.70
CA ALA A 4 -45.11 -36.61 -1.89
C ALA A 4 -45.09 -38.08 -2.36
N THR A 5 -44.18 -38.87 -1.79
CA THR A 5 -44.16 -40.34 -1.47
C THR A 5 -42.83 -40.98 -1.89
N ALA A 6 -42.22 -41.95 -1.21
CA ALA A 6 -42.33 -42.55 0.13
C ALA A 6 -41.06 -43.42 0.35
N ALA A 7 -40.81 -43.78 1.61
CA ALA A 7 -39.60 -44.45 2.13
C ALA A 7 -39.50 -45.97 1.87
N SER A 8 -38.28 -46.52 1.95
CA SER A 8 -37.98 -47.80 2.65
C SER A 8 -36.47 -48.11 2.74
N ALA A 9 -35.95 -48.23 3.96
CA ALA A 9 -34.81 -49.09 4.35
C ALA A 9 -35.34 -50.54 4.61
N PRO A 10 -34.56 -51.61 4.93
CA PRO A 10 -33.23 -51.63 5.59
C PRO A 10 -32.26 -52.81 5.28
N ALA A 11 -31.13 -52.81 6.02
CA ALA A 11 -30.42 -53.96 6.65
C ALA A 11 -29.14 -54.57 6.00
N MET A 12 -28.03 -54.32 6.73
CA MET A 12 -26.89 -55.17 7.12
C MET A 12 -26.67 -56.55 6.47
N ASN A 13 -25.41 -56.82 6.08
CA ASN A 13 -24.72 -58.01 6.59
C ASN A 13 -23.18 -57.92 6.53
N THR A 14 -22.56 -58.27 7.65
CA THR A 14 -21.14 -58.49 7.92
C THR A 14 -20.71 -59.89 7.46
N ARG A 15 -19.43 -60.07 7.10
CA ARG A 15 -18.66 -61.29 7.39
C ARG A 15 -17.14 -61.13 7.20
N ALA A 16 -16.41 -61.52 8.24
CA ALA A 16 -14.97 -61.72 8.31
C ALA A 16 -14.58 -63.16 7.93
N PHE A 17 -13.31 -63.43 7.60
CA PHE A 17 -12.35 -64.22 8.43
C PHE A 17 -11.06 -64.65 7.70
N ALA A 18 -9.95 -64.63 8.47
CA ALA A 18 -8.81 -65.57 8.57
C ALA A 18 -7.75 -65.70 7.45
N VAL A 19 -6.46 -65.39 7.71
CA VAL A 19 -5.35 -66.15 8.40
C VAL A 19 -4.53 -67.02 7.43
N SER A 20 -3.22 -66.75 7.32
CA SER A 20 -2.16 -67.77 7.45
C SER A 20 -0.76 -67.14 7.60
N ARG A 21 -0.04 -67.60 8.63
CA ARG A 21 1.41 -67.43 8.86
C ARG A 21 2.11 -68.70 8.34
N VAL A 22 3.33 -68.58 7.82
CA VAL A 22 4.34 -69.65 7.91
C VAL A 22 5.71 -69.06 8.26
N PHE A 23 6.37 -69.73 9.21
CA PHE A 23 7.69 -69.51 9.78
C PHE A 23 8.84 -69.95 8.87
N GLY A 24 10.04 -69.40 9.10
CA GLY A 24 11.32 -70.00 8.69
C GLY A 24 12.50 -69.25 9.28
N ALA A 25 13.26 -69.91 10.16
CA ALA A 25 14.28 -69.33 11.03
C ALA A 25 15.72 -69.74 10.65
N ASN A 26 16.66 -68.99 11.24
CA ASN A 26 18.03 -69.35 11.63
C ASN A 26 19.17 -69.42 10.58
N GLY A 27 20.25 -68.69 10.91
CA GLY A 27 21.61 -68.89 10.41
C GLY A 27 22.59 -67.88 11.00
N ARG A 28 23.31 -68.26 12.06
CA ARG A 28 24.30 -67.46 12.80
C ARG A 28 25.73 -67.82 12.34
N ALA A 29 26.60 -66.79 12.36
CA ALA A 29 28.03 -66.81 12.73
C ALA A 29 29.16 -66.94 11.66
N SER A 30 30.03 -65.92 11.74
CA SER A 30 31.51 -65.94 11.80
C SER A 30 32.35 -65.86 10.52
N GLY A 31 33.35 -64.96 10.54
CA GLY A 31 34.63 -65.14 9.83
C GLY A 31 35.21 -63.97 9.02
N GLY A 32 35.99 -63.09 9.67
CA GLY A 32 37.36 -62.76 9.25
C GLY A 32 37.68 -61.94 7.99
N ARG A 33 38.14 -60.69 8.23
CA ARG A 33 39.34 -60.00 7.69
C ARG A 33 39.53 -59.74 6.17
N SER A 34 39.69 -58.43 5.88
CA SER A 34 40.87 -57.75 5.26
C SER A 34 40.67 -57.02 3.92
N GLY A 35 41.25 -55.81 3.84
CA GLY A 35 41.49 -54.97 2.64
C GLY A 35 40.48 -53.81 2.46
N ALA A 36 40.71 -52.60 3.02
CA ALA A 36 41.42 -51.46 2.39
C ALA A 36 40.85 -51.08 1.00
N SER A 37 40.47 -49.85 0.65
CA SER A 37 40.50 -48.52 1.26
C SER A 37 39.90 -47.54 0.23
N SER A 38 38.99 -46.64 0.60
CA SER A 38 38.91 -45.28 0.03
C SER A 38 37.85 -44.44 0.76
N ASN A 39 38.29 -43.31 1.30
CA ASN A 39 37.57 -42.39 2.17
C ASN A 39 36.44 -41.62 1.45
N LEU A 40 35.28 -41.50 2.11
CA LEU A 40 34.39 -40.35 1.95
C LEU A 40 33.94 -39.90 3.34
N VAL A 41 34.51 -38.77 3.81
CA VAL A 41 34.18 -38.15 5.10
C VAL A 41 32.89 -37.37 4.93
N ILE A 42 31.84 -37.79 5.64
CA ILE A 42 30.58 -37.06 5.81
C ILE A 42 30.83 -35.93 6.82
N ASN A 43 30.89 -34.70 6.34
CA ASN A 43 31.03 -33.51 7.19
C ASN A 43 29.63 -32.95 7.49
N ARG A 44 29.12 -33.24 8.70
CA ARG A 44 27.94 -32.56 9.27
C ARG A 44 28.36 -31.16 9.72
N LYS A 45 27.75 -30.11 9.17
CA LYS A 45 27.90 -28.73 9.66
C LYS A 45 26.99 -28.48 10.88
N PRO A 46 27.46 -27.73 11.90
CA PRO A 46 26.70 -27.46 13.13
C PRO A 46 25.78 -26.24 13.01
N ALA A 47 24.78 -26.22 13.89
CA ALA A 47 23.80 -25.14 14.11
C ALA A 47 24.44 -23.78 14.41
N SER A 48 23.83 -22.71 13.91
CA SER A 48 24.23 -21.32 14.06
C SER A 48 23.86 -20.74 15.44
N THR A 49 24.87 -20.27 16.17
CA THR A 49 24.78 -19.51 17.43
C THR A 49 24.55 -18.00 17.14
N PRO A 50 23.82 -17.24 17.99
CA PRO A 50 23.41 -15.87 17.68
C PRO A 50 24.57 -14.88 17.66
N VAL A 51 24.48 -13.91 16.74
CA VAL A 51 25.49 -12.88 16.47
C VAL A 51 25.45 -11.80 17.56
N ARG A 52 26.48 -11.76 18.42
CA ARG A 52 26.83 -10.58 19.23
C ARG A 52 27.72 -9.65 18.42
N ALA A 53 27.33 -8.38 18.32
CA ALA A 53 28.13 -7.33 17.69
C ALA A 53 29.51 -7.19 18.37
N ARG A 54 30.57 -7.21 17.55
CA ARG A 54 31.96 -6.98 17.98
C ARG A 54 32.23 -5.49 18.14
N LEU A 55 32.66 -5.10 19.34
CA LEU A 55 33.36 -3.84 19.60
C LEU A 55 34.75 -3.90 18.96
N VAL A 56 35.08 -2.85 18.20
CA VAL A 56 36.42 -2.61 17.66
C VAL A 56 37.28 -1.99 18.76
N ASN A 57 38.37 -2.67 19.13
CA ASN A 57 39.44 -2.14 19.98
C ASN A 57 40.50 -1.53 19.07
N ASP A 58 40.75 -0.22 19.21
CA ASP A 58 42.01 0.41 18.80
C ASP A 58 42.90 0.67 20.03
N GLY A 59 44.21 0.51 19.80
CA GLY A 59 45.24 0.36 20.80
C GLY A 59 45.65 1.62 21.58
N GLN A 60 46.32 1.33 22.69
CA GLN A 60 46.88 2.18 23.75
C GLN A 60 47.79 3.34 23.29
N GLN A 61 47.68 4.50 23.97
CA GLN A 61 48.77 5.04 24.80
C GLN A 61 48.28 6.07 25.83
N ALA A 62 48.92 6.04 27.01
CA ALA A 62 48.48 6.62 28.27
C ALA A 62 48.78 8.11 28.45
N GLY A 63 47.91 8.81 29.18
CA GLY A 63 48.11 10.19 29.63
C GLY A 63 47.11 10.57 30.72
N ASN A 64 47.51 10.35 31.97
CA ASN A 64 46.77 10.56 33.21
C ASN A 64 46.23 12.00 33.37
N LYS A 65 44.90 12.18 33.30
CA LYS A 65 44.15 13.33 33.87
C LYS A 65 42.69 12.91 34.03
N GLN A 66 42.18 12.88 35.26
CA GLN A 66 40.73 12.87 35.51
C GLN A 66 40.11 14.18 34.98
N PRO A 67 38.97 14.12 34.27
CA PRO A 67 38.06 15.27 34.26
C PRO A 67 36.63 14.85 34.63
N ARG A 68 36.14 15.54 35.67
CA ARG A 68 34.76 15.90 36.01
C ARG A 68 33.66 15.30 35.13
N ILE A 69 32.77 14.54 35.79
CA ILE A 69 31.41 14.28 35.35
C ILE A 69 30.74 15.63 35.11
N ILE A 70 30.51 15.96 33.83
CA ILE A 70 29.55 16.98 33.44
C ILE A 70 28.22 16.26 33.32
N GLU A 71 27.29 16.58 34.21
CA GLU A 71 25.87 16.28 34.07
C GLU A 71 25.34 16.95 32.79
N GLY A 72 25.53 16.29 31.65
CA GLY A 72 24.93 16.64 30.38
C GLY A 72 23.58 15.97 30.29
N GLY A 73 22.53 16.65 30.73
CA GLY A 73 21.14 16.22 30.53
C GLY A 73 20.89 15.89 29.06
N VAL A 74 20.56 14.64 28.78
CA VAL A 74 20.03 14.20 27.50
C VAL A 74 18.71 14.93 27.30
N ARG A 75 18.70 15.96 26.45
CA ARG A 75 17.49 16.68 26.05
C ARG A 75 16.51 15.68 25.43
N HIS A 76 15.52 15.28 26.22
CA HIS A 76 14.28 14.67 25.76
C HIS A 76 13.51 15.71 24.96
N SER A 77 13.64 15.65 23.63
CA SER A 77 12.84 16.41 22.68
C SER A 77 13.19 15.91 21.28
N MET A 78 12.72 14.71 20.92
CA MET A 78 12.42 14.44 19.51
C MET A 78 11.15 15.21 19.16
N ARG A 79 11.24 16.55 19.13
CA ARG A 79 10.23 17.36 18.49
C ARG A 79 10.34 17.04 17.01
N VAL A 80 9.32 16.37 16.48
CA VAL A 80 8.97 16.48 15.07
C VAL A 80 8.91 17.98 14.78
N THR A 81 9.85 18.49 14.01
CA THR A 81 9.79 19.84 13.46
C THR A 81 8.47 19.91 12.71
N ARG A 82 7.57 20.78 13.16
CA ARG A 82 6.17 20.73 12.75
C ARG A 82 6.07 21.23 11.32
N LEU A 83 5.31 20.55 10.46
CA LEU A 83 5.03 21.09 9.11
C LEU A 83 4.35 22.46 9.18
N ARG A 84 3.68 22.81 10.29
CA ARG A 84 3.13 24.15 10.55
C ARG A 84 4.17 25.26 10.74
N ASP A 85 5.45 24.90 10.88
CA ASP A 85 6.56 25.86 10.87
C ASP A 85 6.94 26.25 9.42
N LEU A 86 6.36 25.59 8.41
CA LEU A 86 6.19 26.15 7.07
C LEU A 86 4.89 26.95 7.06
N VAL A 87 5.08 28.26 7.10
CA VAL A 87 4.13 29.34 6.89
C VAL A 87 2.82 28.85 6.24
N GLU A 88 1.72 28.89 7.00
CA GLU A 88 0.42 29.09 6.38
C GLU A 88 0.51 30.45 5.69
N ILE A 89 0.81 30.44 4.39
CA ILE A 89 0.99 31.68 3.64
C ILE A 89 -0.41 32.26 3.49
N SER A 90 -0.74 33.17 4.41
CA SER A 90 -1.89 34.05 4.26
C SER A 90 -1.86 34.62 2.83
N PRO A 91 -2.99 34.63 2.11
CA PRO A 91 -3.13 35.32 0.83
C PRO A 91 -2.60 36.77 0.87
N ASP A 92 -2.54 37.37 2.07
CA ASP A 92 -2.21 38.77 2.30
C ASP A 92 -0.69 39.05 2.40
N LEU A 93 0.17 38.03 2.47
CA LEU A 93 1.62 38.20 2.73
C LEU A 93 2.48 38.47 1.48
N TRP A 94 1.86 38.60 0.30
CA TRP A 94 2.56 38.90 -0.96
C TRP A 94 1.88 40.05 -1.68
N ALA A 95 2.05 41.26 -1.16
CA ALA A 95 1.58 42.47 -1.83
C ALA A 95 2.43 42.75 -3.10
N PRO A 96 1.81 43.18 -4.23
CA PRO A 96 2.55 43.56 -5.44
C PRO A 96 3.45 44.79 -5.21
N SER A 97 4.59 44.84 -5.89
CA SER A 97 5.33 46.08 -6.10
C SER A 97 4.65 46.95 -7.18
N GLU A 98 4.19 48.12 -6.75
CA GLU A 98 3.86 49.35 -7.48
C GLU A 98 2.91 49.30 -8.69
N ASP A 99 1.73 49.91 -8.51
CA ASP A 99 0.86 50.41 -9.57
C ASP A 99 1.57 51.51 -10.38
N SER A 100 1.89 51.25 -11.64
CA SER A 100 2.05 52.31 -12.63
C SER A 100 0.71 52.52 -13.33
N GLY A 101 -0.10 53.45 -12.80
CA GLY A 101 -1.38 53.83 -13.39
C GLY A 101 -1.20 54.39 -14.81
N PHE A 102 -1.80 53.74 -15.80
CA PHE A 102 -1.97 54.27 -17.15
C PHE A 102 -3.47 54.40 -17.47
N PRO A 103 -3.94 55.53 -18.02
CA PRO A 103 -5.31 55.68 -18.46
C PRO A 103 -5.57 54.88 -19.75
N ALA A 104 -6.70 54.17 -19.81
CA ALA A 104 -7.08 53.28 -20.90
C ALA A 104 -7.33 54.05 -22.22
N PRO A 105 -6.53 53.84 -23.29
CA PRO A 105 -6.94 54.17 -24.65
C PRO A 105 -7.94 53.14 -25.16
N VAL A 106 -8.68 53.47 -26.21
CA VAL A 106 -9.54 52.52 -26.94
C VAL A 106 -8.66 51.38 -27.47
N ALA A 107 -8.80 50.18 -26.90
CA ALA A 107 -7.91 49.04 -27.16
C ALA A 107 -7.98 48.58 -28.62
N ALA A 108 -6.83 48.54 -29.30
CA ALA A 108 -6.73 48.06 -30.67
C ALA A 108 -6.77 46.52 -30.74
N LYS A 109 -7.04 45.98 -31.93
CA LYS A 109 -6.90 44.54 -32.18
C LYS A 109 -5.42 44.15 -32.05
N GLY A 110 -5.11 43.14 -31.23
CA GLY A 110 -3.74 42.74 -30.90
C GLY A 110 -3.05 43.62 -29.85
N ASP A 111 -3.80 44.41 -29.07
CA ASP A 111 -3.25 45.18 -27.95
C ASP A 111 -2.84 44.24 -26.79
N GLY A 112 -1.52 44.05 -26.63
CA GLY A 112 -0.95 43.21 -25.59
C GLY A 112 -1.24 43.73 -24.17
N LEU A 113 -1.42 45.03 -23.99
CA LEU A 113 -1.75 45.62 -22.68
C LEU A 113 -3.17 45.23 -22.27
N ALA A 114 -4.11 45.34 -23.21
CA ALA A 114 -5.51 44.99 -22.97
C ALA A 114 -5.67 43.49 -22.64
N GLN A 115 -4.95 42.61 -23.37
CA GLN A 115 -4.95 41.18 -23.07
C GLN A 115 -4.32 40.88 -21.70
N ALA A 116 -3.17 41.48 -21.38
CA ALA A 116 -2.51 41.31 -20.09
C ALA A 116 -3.38 41.79 -18.92
N ALA A 117 -4.10 42.91 -19.09
CA ALA A 117 -4.99 43.45 -18.06
C ALA A 117 -6.18 42.52 -17.76
N ILE A 118 -6.85 42.00 -18.80
CA ILE A 118 -7.94 41.03 -18.63
C ILE A 118 -7.43 39.74 -18.01
N PHE A 119 -6.31 39.20 -18.52
CA PHE A 119 -5.71 37.98 -18.00
C PHE A 119 -5.34 38.12 -16.51
N LYS A 120 -4.71 39.23 -16.12
CA LYS A 120 -4.41 39.54 -14.71
C LYS A 120 -5.67 39.56 -13.85
N ALA A 121 -6.74 40.21 -14.31
CA ALA A 121 -8.00 40.26 -13.57
C ALA A 121 -8.60 38.86 -13.36
N LEU A 122 -8.54 38.00 -14.39
CA LEU A 122 -8.96 36.61 -14.29
C LEU A 122 -8.10 35.79 -13.31
N LEU A 123 -6.77 35.94 -13.36
CA LEU A 123 -5.88 35.27 -12.41
C LEU A 123 -6.15 35.70 -10.95
N LEU A 124 -6.38 36.99 -10.70
CA LEU A 124 -6.67 37.51 -9.37
C LEU A 124 -8.05 37.09 -8.84
N ALA A 125 -9.00 36.79 -9.74
CA ALA A 125 -10.31 36.25 -9.37
C ALA A 125 -10.27 34.75 -9.02
N SER A 126 -9.18 34.07 -9.35
CA SER A 126 -9.01 32.64 -9.15
C SER A 126 -8.17 32.34 -7.91
N GLN A 127 -8.56 31.30 -7.18
CA GLN A 127 -7.84 30.82 -6.00
C GLN A 127 -6.60 29.98 -6.34
N HIS A 128 -6.39 29.60 -7.60
CA HIS A 128 -5.34 28.68 -8.06
C HIS A 128 -4.08 29.38 -8.58
N PHE A 129 -4.11 30.71 -8.70
CA PHE A 129 -2.98 31.50 -9.16
C PHE A 129 -2.55 32.51 -8.10
N ARG A 130 -1.27 32.85 -8.11
CA ARG A 130 -0.72 33.97 -7.35
C ARG A 130 0.07 34.85 -8.30
N LEU A 131 -0.37 36.09 -8.46
CA LEU A 131 0.30 37.06 -9.32
C LEU A 131 1.66 37.39 -8.70
N TYR A 132 2.73 37.24 -9.48
CA TYR A 132 4.09 37.52 -9.03
C TYR A 132 4.52 38.92 -9.46
N SER A 133 4.53 39.19 -10.76
CA SER A 133 4.87 40.52 -11.29
C SER A 133 4.31 40.72 -12.70
N GLN A 134 4.34 41.98 -13.16
CA GLN A 134 4.02 42.36 -14.53
C GLN A 134 5.15 43.23 -15.06
N LYS A 135 5.58 42.98 -16.30
CA LYS A 135 6.66 43.77 -16.90
C LYS A 135 6.36 44.04 -18.38
N THR A 136 6.65 45.26 -18.82
CA THR A 136 6.76 45.58 -20.24
C THR A 136 8.04 44.93 -20.78
N ILE A 137 7.92 44.10 -21.81
CA ILE A 137 9.05 43.27 -22.30
C ILE A 137 9.97 44.07 -23.23
N SER A 138 9.50 45.14 -23.89
CA SER A 138 10.30 46.03 -24.73
C SER A 138 9.98 47.52 -24.51
N ASP A 139 11.02 48.37 -24.52
CA ASP A 139 10.89 49.84 -24.60
C ASP A 139 10.64 50.32 -26.05
N ASP A 140 10.91 49.45 -27.03
CA ASP A 140 10.56 49.66 -28.43
C ASP A 140 9.07 49.30 -28.61
N ASN A 141 8.28 50.30 -29.03
CA ASN A 141 6.87 50.39 -29.51
C ASN A 141 6.04 49.14 -29.94
N ASP A 142 6.41 47.91 -29.60
CA ASP A 142 5.81 46.65 -30.05
C ASP A 142 4.66 46.17 -29.13
N GLY A 143 4.38 46.87 -28.04
CA GLY A 143 3.21 46.61 -27.18
C GLY A 143 3.21 45.24 -26.50
N ALA A 144 4.38 44.65 -26.27
CA ALA A 144 4.53 43.32 -25.68
C ALA A 144 4.60 43.35 -24.14
N TYR A 145 3.77 42.51 -23.49
CA TYR A 145 3.62 42.47 -22.02
C TYR A 145 3.79 41.06 -21.48
N GLY A 146 4.59 40.93 -20.43
CA GLY A 146 4.76 39.69 -19.67
C GLY A 146 3.93 39.72 -18.39
N VAL A 147 3.13 38.67 -18.17
CA VAL A 147 2.47 38.44 -16.89
C VAL A 147 3.14 37.23 -16.22
N ARG A 148 3.70 37.44 -15.03
CA ARG A 148 4.37 36.41 -14.23
C ARG A 148 3.51 35.98 -13.06
N PHE A 149 3.36 34.68 -12.88
CA PHE A 149 2.50 34.11 -11.85
C PHE A 149 2.98 32.73 -11.39
N LEU A 150 2.56 32.35 -10.20
CA LEU A 150 2.70 30.98 -9.67
C LEU A 150 1.36 30.26 -9.78
N MET A 151 1.45 28.95 -9.92
CA MET A 151 0.32 28.04 -10.02
C MET A 151 0.34 27.08 -8.83
N GLY A 152 -0.75 27.06 -8.08
CA GLY A 152 -0.88 26.22 -6.90
C GLY A 152 -2.26 26.43 -6.28
N SER A 153 -2.89 25.32 -5.92
CA SER A 153 -4.22 25.37 -5.36
C SER A 153 -4.23 25.83 -3.90
N PRO A 154 -5.39 26.15 -3.31
CA PRO A 154 -5.49 26.41 -1.87
C PRO A 154 -4.97 25.24 -1.04
N ARG A 155 -4.54 25.51 0.20
CA ARG A 155 -4.15 24.47 1.18
C ARG A 155 -3.06 23.48 0.69
N MET A 156 -2.19 23.89 -0.24
CA MET A 156 -0.96 23.13 -0.54
C MET A 156 -0.04 23.13 0.68
N GLU A 157 0.72 22.05 0.91
CA GLU A 157 1.50 21.87 2.14
C GLU A 157 2.75 22.77 2.24
N GLY A 158 3.24 23.34 1.13
CA GLY A 158 4.37 24.25 1.15
C GLY A 158 4.74 24.85 -0.22
N LEU A 159 5.68 25.81 -0.21
CA LEU A 159 6.18 26.49 -1.42
C LEU A 159 6.81 25.54 -2.44
N ASP A 160 7.48 24.47 -1.98
CA ASP A 160 8.06 23.46 -2.86
C ASP A 160 7.00 22.77 -3.72
N ASP A 161 5.76 22.65 -3.23
CA ASP A 161 4.69 22.08 -4.03
C ASP A 161 4.15 23.06 -5.04
N VAL A 162 4.05 24.34 -4.69
CA VAL A 162 3.64 25.42 -5.61
C VAL A 162 4.66 25.53 -6.75
N ASP A 163 5.96 25.51 -6.44
CA ASP A 163 7.03 25.50 -7.44
C ASP A 163 6.94 24.26 -8.34
N ARG A 164 6.69 23.07 -7.75
CA ARG A 164 6.52 21.83 -8.51
C ARG A 164 5.31 21.87 -9.44
N VAL A 165 4.14 22.28 -8.94
CA VAL A 165 2.92 22.41 -9.75
C VAL A 165 3.15 23.40 -10.88
N THR A 166 3.72 24.57 -10.57
CA THR A 166 4.06 25.59 -11.57
C THR A 166 4.95 25.02 -12.66
N LYS A 167 6.03 24.35 -12.27
CA LYS A 167 6.95 23.72 -13.21
C LYS A 167 6.28 22.66 -14.08
N CYS A 168 5.53 21.74 -13.48
CA CYS A 168 4.89 20.65 -14.21
C CYS A 168 3.80 21.13 -15.18
N VAL A 169 3.05 22.18 -14.84
CA VAL A 169 2.06 22.76 -15.75
C VAL A 169 2.75 23.48 -16.92
N CYS A 170 3.80 24.26 -16.65
CA CYS A 170 4.58 24.88 -17.73
C CYS A 170 5.27 23.85 -18.65
N ASP A 171 5.84 22.78 -18.10
CA ASP A 171 6.52 21.73 -18.89
C ASP A 171 5.55 20.98 -19.82
N ARG A 172 4.25 20.95 -19.51
CA ARG A 172 3.20 20.34 -20.35
C ARG A 172 2.62 21.30 -21.36
N ASP A 173 2.80 22.60 -21.15
CA ASP A 173 2.26 23.60 -22.03
C ASP A 173 2.98 23.58 -23.39
N HIS A 174 2.21 23.80 -24.47
CA HIS A 174 2.70 23.71 -25.84
C HIS A 174 3.24 25.06 -26.36
N GLY A 175 4.01 25.79 -25.53
CA GLY A 175 4.78 26.97 -25.92
C GLY A 175 4.09 28.32 -25.69
N LEU A 176 3.00 28.37 -24.93
CA LEU A 176 2.36 29.59 -24.41
C LEU A 176 3.03 30.09 -23.11
N LEU A 177 3.48 29.17 -22.25
CA LEU A 177 4.10 29.46 -20.96
C LEU A 177 5.62 29.23 -21.00
N GLU A 178 6.36 30.15 -20.39
CA GLU A 178 7.80 30.02 -20.15
C GLU A 178 8.08 29.98 -18.64
N LEU A 179 8.98 29.10 -18.20
CA LEU A 179 9.51 29.12 -16.83
C LEU A 179 10.67 30.10 -16.75
N VAL A 180 10.53 31.14 -15.93
CA VAL A 180 11.57 32.17 -15.72
C VAL A 180 12.05 32.19 -14.27
N PRO A 181 13.36 32.33 -14.02
CA PRO A 181 13.91 32.42 -12.68
C PRO A 181 13.64 33.79 -12.06
N GLU A 182 13.16 33.82 -10.83
CA GLU A 182 12.76 35.06 -10.16
C GLU A 182 12.89 34.91 -8.64
N SER A 183 13.69 35.77 -8.00
CA SER A 183 14.01 35.71 -6.55
C SER A 183 14.37 34.32 -5.98
N GLY A 184 14.96 33.44 -6.79
CA GLY A 184 15.36 32.08 -6.37
C GLY A 184 14.28 31.01 -6.52
N MET A 185 13.12 31.34 -7.10
CA MET A 185 12.08 30.38 -7.50
C MET A 185 11.87 30.39 -9.01
N MET A 186 11.16 29.39 -9.56
CA MET A 186 10.72 29.41 -10.94
C MET A 186 9.26 29.88 -11.01
N VAL A 187 9.00 30.92 -11.80
CA VAL A 187 7.65 31.44 -12.03
C VAL A 187 7.23 31.22 -13.48
N ALA A 188 5.94 31.08 -13.73
CA ALA A 188 5.40 31.03 -15.08
C ALA A 188 5.30 32.45 -15.67
N GLU A 189 5.69 32.62 -16.92
CA GLU A 189 5.51 33.86 -17.70
C GLU A 189 4.69 33.54 -18.95
N ILE A 190 3.64 34.33 -19.19
CA ILE A 190 2.94 34.37 -20.47
C ILE A 190 3.17 35.73 -21.13
N LYS A 191 3.40 35.71 -22.45
CA LYS A 191 3.72 36.91 -23.24
C LYS A 191 2.53 37.28 -24.14
N PHE A 192 2.12 38.53 -24.07
CA PHE A 192 1.09 39.15 -24.90
C PHE A 192 1.72 40.13 -25.90
N PRO A 193 1.07 40.41 -27.06
CA PRO A 193 -0.24 39.90 -27.49
C PRO A 193 -0.20 38.45 -27.98
N LEU A 194 -1.30 37.73 -27.80
CA LEU A 194 -1.58 36.42 -28.39
C LEU A 194 -2.54 36.60 -29.59
N PRO A 195 -2.04 36.65 -30.84
CA PRO A 195 -2.85 37.01 -32.01
C PRO A 195 -4.02 36.06 -32.29
N ALA A 196 -3.87 34.80 -31.87
CA ALA A 196 -4.89 33.77 -32.02
C ALA A 196 -6.15 34.06 -31.18
N LEU A 197 -6.09 34.89 -30.14
CA LEU A 197 -7.24 35.13 -29.25
C LEU A 197 -8.33 36.04 -29.85
N GLU A 198 -8.01 36.83 -30.88
CA GLU A 198 -8.95 37.80 -31.47
C GLU A 198 -9.28 37.49 -32.94
N THR A 199 -8.92 36.28 -33.38
CA THR A 199 -9.14 35.82 -34.75
C THR A 199 -10.36 34.89 -34.83
N PRO A 200 -11.46 35.27 -35.51
CA PRO A 200 -12.64 34.41 -35.62
C PRO A 200 -12.29 33.03 -36.22
N ALA A 201 -12.93 31.97 -35.70
CA ALA A 201 -12.72 30.61 -36.22
C ALA A 201 -13.40 30.38 -37.59
N ASP A 202 -14.46 31.14 -37.87
CA ASP A 202 -15.19 31.17 -39.14
C ASP A 202 -15.31 32.63 -39.60
N THR A 203 -14.99 32.90 -40.87
CA THR A 203 -15.05 34.25 -41.47
C THR A 203 -16.47 34.75 -41.69
N SER A 204 -17.49 33.89 -41.52
CA SER A 204 -18.90 34.22 -41.73
C SER A 204 -19.65 34.73 -40.47
N ALA A 205 -19.05 34.63 -39.28
CA ALA A 205 -19.64 35.10 -38.04
C ALA A 205 -19.03 36.46 -37.61
N PRO A 206 -19.80 37.55 -37.54
CA PRO A 206 -19.33 38.80 -36.94
C PRO A 206 -19.30 38.65 -35.42
N SER A 207 -18.19 38.11 -34.90
CA SER A 207 -17.89 38.14 -33.48
C SER A 207 -17.02 39.37 -33.19
N ASP A 208 -17.49 40.24 -32.30
CA ASP A 208 -16.75 41.39 -31.82
C ASP A 208 -15.38 40.95 -31.24
N PRO A 209 -14.25 41.53 -31.68
CA PRO A 209 -12.91 41.14 -31.22
C PRO A 209 -12.71 41.25 -29.69
N GLU A 210 -13.36 42.20 -29.03
CA GLU A 210 -13.30 42.35 -27.57
C GLU A 210 -14.03 41.19 -26.87
N THR A 211 -15.21 40.82 -27.36
CA THR A 211 -15.95 39.65 -26.88
C THR A 211 -15.12 38.36 -27.04
N LEU A 212 -14.53 38.12 -28.21
CA LEU A 212 -13.66 36.95 -28.45
C LEU A 212 -12.44 36.92 -27.52
N ARG A 213 -11.82 38.08 -27.27
CA ARG A 213 -10.68 38.22 -26.36
C ARG A 213 -11.04 37.75 -24.96
N VAL A 214 -12.15 38.27 -24.41
CA VAL A 214 -12.61 37.90 -23.06
C VAL A 214 -12.96 36.42 -22.99
N GLU A 215 -13.73 35.91 -23.96
CA GLU A 215 -14.13 34.50 -24.01
C GLU A 215 -12.92 33.56 -24.03
N ARG A 216 -11.93 33.82 -24.90
CA ARG A 216 -10.78 32.92 -25.06
C ARG A 216 -9.73 33.08 -23.96
N LEU A 217 -9.55 34.28 -23.39
CA LEU A 217 -8.74 34.44 -22.19
C LEU A 217 -9.37 33.72 -20.99
N THR A 218 -10.70 33.78 -20.87
CA THR A 218 -11.43 33.02 -19.84
C THR A 218 -11.22 31.52 -20.05
N ALA A 219 -11.39 31.02 -21.28
CA ALA A 219 -11.14 29.62 -21.61
C ALA A 219 -9.68 29.19 -21.34
N LEU A 220 -8.70 30.06 -21.63
CA LEU A 220 -7.29 29.82 -21.32
C LEU A 220 -7.06 29.68 -19.81
N VAL A 221 -7.59 30.60 -19.01
CA VAL A 221 -7.45 30.55 -17.55
C VAL A 221 -8.13 29.29 -16.99
N LEU A 222 -9.34 28.96 -17.42
CA LEU A 222 -10.03 27.72 -17.02
C LEU A 222 -9.24 26.45 -17.40
N ALA A 223 -8.61 26.44 -18.58
CA ALA A 223 -7.78 25.32 -19.02
C ALA A 223 -6.49 25.20 -18.17
N LEU A 224 -5.91 26.33 -17.75
CA LEU A 224 -4.79 26.33 -16.81
C LEU A 224 -5.23 25.85 -15.43
N GLU A 225 -6.38 26.32 -14.91
CA GLU A 225 -6.93 25.88 -13.63
C GLU A 225 -7.11 24.37 -13.58
N ALA A 226 -7.69 23.77 -14.63
CA ALA A 226 -7.85 22.32 -14.71
C ALA A 226 -6.50 21.59 -14.59
N GLN A 227 -5.45 22.08 -15.26
CA GLN A 227 -4.11 21.50 -15.15
C GLN A 227 -3.49 21.70 -13.76
N VAL A 228 -3.73 22.86 -13.12
CA VAL A 228 -3.27 23.14 -11.75
C VAL A 228 -3.94 22.20 -10.77
N VAL A 229 -5.25 21.97 -10.87
CA VAL A 229 -5.99 21.04 -10.01
C VAL A 229 -5.48 19.62 -10.19
N ASP A 230 -5.36 19.15 -11.43
CA ASP A 230 -4.86 17.81 -11.76
C ASP A 230 -3.48 17.56 -11.15
N GLU A 231 -2.57 18.53 -11.30
CA GLU A 231 -1.22 18.41 -10.78
C GLU A 231 -1.16 18.57 -9.25
N SER A 232 -2.05 19.37 -8.66
CA SER A 232 -2.18 19.53 -7.21
C SER A 232 -2.62 18.21 -6.55
N VAL A 233 -3.64 17.54 -7.10
CA VAL A 233 -4.09 16.21 -6.64
C VAL A 233 -2.94 15.21 -6.66
N VAL A 234 -2.22 15.14 -7.78
CA VAL A 234 -1.07 14.24 -7.94
C VAL A 234 0.01 14.54 -6.91
N CYS A 235 0.42 15.80 -6.75
CA CYS A 235 1.44 16.18 -5.78
C CYS A 235 1.04 15.85 -4.34
N LEU A 236 -0.21 16.10 -3.94
CA LEU A 236 -0.70 15.79 -2.60
C LEU A 236 -0.78 14.27 -2.35
N MET A 237 -1.26 13.50 -3.33
CA MET A 237 -1.36 12.04 -3.24
C MET A 237 0.00 11.33 -3.18
N GLU A 238 1.08 11.95 -3.63
CA GLU A 238 2.43 11.40 -3.52
C GLU A 238 2.99 11.43 -2.09
N LYS A 239 2.37 12.20 -1.19
CA LYS A 239 2.85 12.44 0.17
C LYS A 239 2.07 11.65 1.21
N GLY A 240 2.44 11.82 2.49
CA GLY A 240 1.65 11.28 3.58
C GLY A 240 1.72 9.75 3.71
N SER A 241 2.81 9.13 3.27
CA SER A 241 2.98 7.66 3.17
C SER A 241 4.44 7.27 3.45
N ASP A 242 4.73 5.97 3.50
CA ASP A 242 6.08 5.44 3.72
C ASP A 242 6.97 5.49 2.45
N ASP A 243 8.19 4.94 2.55
CA ASP A 243 9.22 4.99 1.50
C ASP A 243 8.79 4.36 0.16
N ARG A 244 7.74 3.54 0.15
CA ARG A 244 7.16 2.93 -1.04
C ARG A 244 6.40 3.94 -1.90
N SER A 245 6.09 5.12 -1.36
CA SER A 245 5.52 6.27 -2.08
C SER A 245 6.61 7.30 -2.44
N THR A 246 7.85 6.86 -2.70
CA THR A 246 8.87 7.71 -3.32
C THR A 246 8.79 7.57 -4.84
N PHE A 247 8.59 8.69 -5.55
CA PHE A 247 8.38 8.73 -6.99
C PHE A 247 9.58 9.33 -7.73
N HIS A 248 9.89 8.79 -8.91
CA HIS A 248 11.07 9.14 -9.69
C HIS A 248 10.77 9.28 -11.19
N GLY A 249 11.64 10.00 -11.88
CA GLY A 249 11.59 10.20 -13.34
C GLY A 249 10.43 11.08 -13.80
N THR A 250 10.31 11.26 -15.11
CA THR A 250 9.27 12.10 -15.73
C THR A 250 7.87 11.52 -15.58
N ALA A 251 7.77 10.18 -15.61
CA ALA A 251 6.50 9.47 -15.37
C ALA A 251 6.07 9.46 -13.89
N ARG A 252 6.93 9.92 -12.97
CA ARG A 252 6.70 9.94 -11.52
C ARG A 252 6.14 8.63 -11.00
N HIS A 253 6.87 7.56 -11.28
CA HIS A 253 6.54 6.22 -10.80
C HIS A 253 7.39 5.86 -9.58
N ASN A 254 6.82 5.05 -8.70
CA ASN A 254 7.54 4.44 -7.58
C ASN A 254 8.28 3.17 -8.03
N LYS A 255 8.90 2.47 -7.06
CA LYS A 255 9.62 1.20 -7.30
C LYS A 255 8.76 0.05 -7.84
N TYR A 256 7.43 0.20 -7.87
CA TYR A 256 6.49 -0.76 -8.45
C TYR A 256 6.04 -0.37 -9.86
N PHE A 257 6.56 0.72 -10.42
CA PHE A 257 6.18 1.28 -11.72
C PHE A 257 4.72 1.78 -11.77
N THR A 258 4.21 2.26 -10.63
CA THR A 258 2.91 2.93 -10.50
C THR A 258 3.09 4.34 -9.97
N GLY A 259 2.14 5.23 -10.26
CA GLY A 259 2.17 6.64 -9.88
C GLY A 259 0.80 7.15 -9.45
N MET A 260 0.68 8.46 -9.28
CA MET A 260 -0.58 9.10 -8.92
C MET A 260 -1.35 9.67 -10.12
N TYR A 261 -0.75 9.64 -11.32
CA TYR A 261 -1.48 9.88 -12.57
C TYR A 261 -2.40 8.72 -12.91
N ALA A 262 -3.48 9.01 -13.63
CA ALA A 262 -4.35 7.97 -14.18
C ALA A 262 -3.53 7.01 -15.05
N ARG A 263 -3.78 5.70 -14.89
CA ARG A 263 -3.10 4.67 -15.68
C ARG A 263 -3.33 4.89 -17.18
N ALA A 264 -2.29 4.66 -17.97
CA ALA A 264 -2.38 4.78 -19.42
C ALA A 264 -3.41 3.79 -20.00
N PRO A 265 -4.24 4.18 -20.99
CA PRO A 265 -5.27 3.30 -21.55
C PRO A 265 -4.74 2.02 -22.20
N ASP A 266 -3.51 2.06 -22.70
CA ASP A 266 -2.82 0.95 -23.36
C ASP A 266 -2.07 0.03 -22.38
N LEU A 267 -2.03 0.33 -21.08
CA LEU A 267 -1.34 -0.50 -20.10
C LEU A 267 -2.16 -1.75 -19.73
N LEU A 268 -1.65 -2.93 -20.05
CA LEU A 268 -2.22 -4.20 -19.58
C LEU A 268 -1.91 -4.42 -18.10
N HIS A 269 -2.81 -3.96 -17.24
CA HIS A 269 -2.62 -4.05 -15.80
C HIS A 269 -3.21 -5.36 -15.23
N ARG A 270 -2.37 -6.19 -14.61
CA ARG A 270 -2.68 -7.41 -13.83
C ARG A 270 -1.83 -7.49 -12.55
N GLY A 271 -1.52 -6.32 -11.96
CA GLY A 271 -0.61 -6.14 -10.83
C GLY A 271 -1.25 -5.69 -9.52
N THR A 272 -2.58 -5.69 -9.45
CA THR A 272 -3.42 -5.27 -8.29
C THR A 272 -3.29 -6.19 -7.06
N CYS A 273 -2.20 -6.94 -6.93
CA CYS A 273 -1.81 -7.66 -5.70
C CYS A 273 -0.54 -7.06 -5.06
N THR A 274 -0.05 -5.94 -5.61
CA THR A 274 1.09 -5.17 -5.11
C THR A 274 0.76 -3.69 -4.92
N SER A 275 0.46 -2.97 -6.01
CA SER A 275 0.27 -1.52 -6.07
C SER A 275 -0.45 -1.16 -7.37
N SER A 276 -1.10 0.02 -7.43
CA SER A 276 -1.85 0.46 -8.60
C SER A 276 -1.76 1.98 -8.79
N SER A 277 -1.73 2.43 -10.04
CA SER A 277 -2.09 3.82 -10.40
C SER A 277 -3.61 3.93 -10.48
N PRO A 278 -4.21 5.10 -10.17
CA PRO A 278 -5.66 5.29 -10.24
C PRO A 278 -6.19 5.07 -11.66
N THR A 279 -7.47 4.73 -11.75
CA THR A 279 -8.23 4.83 -13.00
C THR A 279 -8.60 6.29 -13.27
N PRO A 280 -9.02 6.66 -14.50
CA PRO A 280 -9.55 7.99 -14.73
C PRO A 280 -10.67 8.37 -13.74
N GLY A 281 -11.66 7.48 -13.54
CA GLY A 281 -12.76 7.73 -12.59
C GLY A 281 -12.30 7.84 -11.13
N ALA A 282 -11.32 7.03 -10.72
CA ALA A 282 -10.74 7.12 -9.38
C ALA A 282 -9.96 8.42 -9.16
N LEU A 283 -9.25 8.93 -10.18
CA LEU A 283 -8.56 10.21 -10.11
C LEU A 283 -9.55 11.37 -10.06
N GLU A 284 -10.64 11.31 -10.82
CA GLU A 284 -11.74 12.30 -10.72
C GLU A 284 -12.36 12.32 -9.33
N ALA A 285 -12.56 11.17 -8.69
CA ALA A 285 -13.04 11.11 -7.31
C ALA A 285 -12.08 11.78 -6.32
N SER A 286 -10.76 11.68 -6.54
CA SER A 286 -9.77 12.43 -5.76
C SER A 286 -9.85 13.94 -6.03
N LYS A 287 -10.08 14.38 -7.27
CA LYS A 287 -10.30 15.81 -7.59
C LYS A 287 -11.53 16.35 -6.89
N GLU A 288 -12.65 15.62 -6.94
CA GLU A 288 -13.89 16.01 -6.25
C GLU A 288 -13.69 16.12 -4.74
N MET A 289 -13.00 15.14 -4.12
CA MET A 289 -12.65 15.19 -2.70
C MET A 289 -11.80 16.42 -2.37
N LEU A 290 -10.84 16.77 -3.24
CA LEU A 290 -9.98 17.94 -3.03
C LEU A 290 -10.76 19.26 -3.16
N HIS A 291 -11.68 19.36 -4.13
CA HIS A 291 -12.57 20.51 -4.25
C HIS A 291 -13.44 20.68 -3.01
N ARG A 292 -14.04 19.60 -2.50
CA ARG A 292 -14.83 19.62 -1.26
C ARG A 292 -13.99 20.05 -0.06
N LEU A 293 -12.73 19.66 0.00
CA LEU A 293 -11.79 20.12 1.03
C LEU A 293 -11.50 21.61 0.91
N TRP A 294 -11.38 22.16 -0.30
CA TRP A 294 -11.11 23.59 -0.50
C TRP A 294 -12.31 24.49 -0.26
N GLU A 295 -13.49 24.05 -0.68
CA GLU A 295 -14.75 24.81 -0.56
C GLU A 295 -15.38 24.68 0.83
N GLY A 296 -14.97 23.66 1.60
CA GLY A 296 -15.50 23.39 2.92
C GLY A 296 -15.10 24.41 3.99
N GLU A 297 -15.93 24.50 5.03
CA GLU A 297 -15.68 25.32 6.22
C GLU A 297 -14.45 24.85 7.01
N GLU A 298 -14.10 25.58 8.07
CA GLU A 298 -13.14 25.13 9.08
C GLU A 298 -13.57 23.74 9.61
N GLU A 299 -12.64 22.79 9.76
CA GLU A 299 -12.89 21.37 10.12
C GLU A 299 -13.53 20.48 9.01
N SER A 300 -13.59 20.95 7.77
CA SER A 300 -14.01 20.12 6.62
C SER A 300 -13.20 18.82 6.49
N ASP A 301 -11.92 18.83 6.83
CA ASP A 301 -11.05 17.66 6.81
C ASP A 301 -11.45 16.57 7.82
N VAL A 302 -11.89 16.94 9.02
CA VAL A 302 -12.44 16.01 10.02
C VAL A 302 -13.69 15.31 9.48
N HIS A 303 -14.64 16.09 8.95
CA HIS A 303 -15.89 15.57 8.41
C HIS A 303 -15.65 14.65 7.20
N LEU A 304 -14.73 15.02 6.30
CA LEU A 304 -14.41 14.21 5.12
C LEU A 304 -13.70 12.91 5.50
N MET A 305 -12.85 12.91 6.53
CA MET A 305 -12.21 11.69 7.01
C MET A 305 -13.21 10.74 7.68
N GLU A 306 -14.16 11.26 8.46
CA GLU A 306 -15.25 10.46 9.03
C GLU A 306 -16.20 9.93 7.95
N GLU A 307 -16.50 10.71 6.91
CA GLU A 307 -17.26 10.21 5.76
C GLU A 307 -16.54 9.02 5.09
N VAL A 308 -15.23 9.11 4.88
CA VAL A 308 -14.43 7.99 4.36
C VAL A 308 -14.58 6.77 5.27
N ARG A 309 -14.47 6.96 6.59
CA ARG A 309 -14.61 5.88 7.57
C ARG A 309 -15.97 5.21 7.47
N ASP A 310 -17.05 5.99 7.51
CA ASP A 310 -18.43 5.51 7.45
C ASP A 310 -18.72 4.72 6.17
N ARG A 311 -18.26 5.22 5.02
CA ARG A 311 -18.45 4.55 3.72
C ARG A 311 -17.70 3.23 3.65
N VAL A 312 -16.46 3.17 4.14
CA VAL A 312 -15.67 1.94 4.18
C VAL A 312 -16.28 0.94 5.18
N GLU A 313 -16.69 1.38 6.36
CA GLU A 313 -17.36 0.54 7.36
C GLU A 313 -18.67 -0.04 6.82
N ALA A 314 -19.47 0.76 6.10
CA ALA A 314 -20.72 0.31 5.49
C ALA A 314 -20.50 -0.80 4.44
N LEU A 315 -19.39 -0.73 3.70
CA LEU A 315 -19.04 -1.73 2.68
C LEU A 315 -18.54 -3.06 3.26
N PHE A 316 -17.83 -3.04 4.39
CA PHE A 316 -17.06 -4.21 4.84
C PHE A 316 -17.39 -4.71 6.25
N CYS A 317 -17.87 -3.87 7.16
CA CYS A 317 -18.03 -4.27 8.56
C CYS A 317 -19.37 -4.97 8.84
N GLY A 318 -20.39 -4.75 8.02
CA GLY A 318 -21.74 -5.27 8.28
C GLY A 318 -22.32 -4.82 9.62
N GLY A 319 -21.87 -3.67 10.15
CA GLY A 319 -22.23 -3.14 11.46
C GLY A 319 -21.51 -3.77 12.66
N ASN A 320 -20.48 -4.60 12.44
CA ASN A 320 -19.78 -5.33 13.52
C ASN A 320 -18.46 -4.67 13.98
N GLY A 321 -18.06 -3.53 13.41
CA GLY A 321 -16.80 -2.91 13.77
C GLY A 321 -16.62 -1.48 13.30
N ARG A 322 -15.57 -0.84 13.83
CA ARG A 322 -15.13 0.52 13.51
C ARG A 322 -13.73 0.48 12.89
N MET A 323 -13.43 1.36 11.95
CA MET A 323 -12.14 1.44 11.30
C MET A 323 -11.24 2.47 11.96
N VAL A 324 -9.95 2.19 12.11
CA VAL A 324 -8.90 3.22 12.23
C VAL A 324 -8.21 3.32 10.87
N VAL A 325 -8.12 4.54 10.31
CA VAL A 325 -7.43 4.80 9.04
C VAL A 325 -5.92 4.68 9.27
N HIS A 326 -5.19 4.17 8.27
CA HIS A 326 -3.75 4.04 8.36
C HIS A 326 -3.08 4.43 7.02
N PRO A 327 -2.02 5.27 7.01
CA PRO A 327 -1.31 5.67 5.78
C PRO A 327 -0.41 4.59 5.18
N SER A 328 -0.13 3.52 5.93
CA SER A 328 0.80 2.45 5.55
C SER A 328 0.20 1.09 5.85
N GLY A 329 0.08 0.24 4.83
CA GLY A 329 -0.53 -1.09 4.99
C GLY A 329 0.32 -2.07 5.80
N THR A 330 1.61 -1.77 6.03
CA THR A 330 2.48 -2.62 6.88
C THR A 330 2.51 -2.09 8.30
N ASP A 331 2.59 -0.77 8.49
CA ASP A 331 2.56 -0.17 9.83
C ASP A 331 1.17 -0.27 10.48
N ALA A 332 0.12 -0.60 9.71
CA ALA A 332 -1.20 -0.90 10.25
C ALA A 332 -1.18 -2.01 11.33
N GLU A 333 -0.16 -2.88 11.33
CA GLU A 333 0.10 -3.87 12.40
C GLU A 333 0.28 -3.24 13.79
N THR A 334 0.65 -1.96 13.85
CA THR A 334 0.78 -1.21 15.12
C THR A 334 -0.55 -1.11 15.87
N MET A 335 -1.69 -1.19 15.18
CA MET A 335 -3.01 -1.05 15.79
C MET A 335 -3.46 -2.34 16.53
N PRO A 336 -3.43 -3.55 15.93
CA PRO A 336 -3.62 -4.78 16.69
C PRO A 336 -2.54 -4.99 17.77
N LEU A 337 -1.31 -4.56 17.51
CA LEU A 337 -0.24 -4.56 18.52
C LEU A 337 -0.61 -3.67 19.72
N LEU A 338 -1.12 -2.46 19.49
CA LEU A 338 -1.60 -1.57 20.56
C LEU A 338 -2.71 -2.23 21.38
N GLN A 339 -3.68 -2.89 20.74
CA GLN A 339 -4.69 -3.67 21.45
C GLN A 339 -4.04 -4.70 22.38
N ALA A 340 -3.09 -5.49 21.86
CA ALA A 340 -2.40 -6.51 22.66
C ALA A 340 -1.57 -5.92 23.81
N VAL A 341 -0.94 -4.75 23.60
CA VAL A 341 -0.23 -4.02 24.66
C VAL A 341 -1.17 -3.60 25.77
N LEU A 342 -2.33 -3.02 25.44
CA LEU A 342 -3.33 -2.62 26.42
C LEU A 342 -3.87 -3.82 27.21
N GLU A 343 -4.21 -4.91 26.53
CA GLU A 343 -4.68 -6.16 27.17
C GLU A 343 -3.59 -6.74 28.10
N SER A 344 -2.35 -6.82 27.62
CA SER A 344 -1.23 -7.37 28.40
C SER A 344 -0.90 -6.53 29.63
N ARG A 345 -0.98 -5.20 29.53
CA ARG A 345 -0.77 -4.29 30.65
C ARG A 345 -1.89 -4.41 31.69
N ALA A 346 -3.13 -4.52 31.25
CA ALA A 346 -4.25 -4.77 32.15
C ALA A 346 -4.06 -6.08 32.93
N LEU A 347 -3.64 -7.15 32.25
CA LEU A 347 -3.28 -8.42 32.90
C LEU A 347 -2.11 -8.25 33.87
N ALA A 348 -1.04 -7.55 33.45
CA ALA A 348 0.14 -7.29 34.27
C ALA A 348 -0.17 -6.57 35.59
N ARG A 349 -1.20 -5.71 35.62
CA ARG A 349 -1.69 -5.05 36.85
C ARG A 349 -2.50 -5.98 37.74
N SER A 350 -3.16 -6.98 37.16
CA SER A 350 -4.03 -7.93 37.87
C SER A 350 -3.30 -9.17 38.42
N VAL A 351 -2.16 -9.53 37.81
CA VAL A 351 -1.38 -10.72 38.18
C VAL A 351 -0.37 -10.37 39.30
N PRO A 352 -0.22 -11.23 40.34
CA PRO A 352 0.80 -11.03 41.38
C PRO A 352 2.22 -10.95 40.81
N ALA A 353 3.03 -9.98 41.28
CA ALA A 353 4.40 -9.77 40.80
C ALA A 353 5.26 -11.05 40.85
N ALA A 354 5.11 -11.86 41.91
CA ALA A 354 5.84 -13.10 42.11
C ALA A 354 5.48 -14.23 41.12
N ALA A 355 4.32 -14.14 40.46
CA ALA A 355 3.89 -15.09 39.45
C ALA A 355 4.45 -14.75 38.05
N ARG A 356 5.10 -13.59 37.91
CA ARG A 356 5.69 -13.14 36.65
C ARG A 356 7.20 -13.36 36.63
N PRO A 357 7.82 -13.54 35.45
CA PRO A 357 9.27 -13.63 35.34
C PRO A 357 9.99 -12.40 35.93
N ALA A 358 11.15 -12.61 36.57
CA ALA A 358 11.90 -11.55 37.27
C ALA A 358 12.22 -10.32 36.41
N ARG A 359 12.32 -10.46 35.07
CA ARG A 359 12.51 -9.34 34.13
C ARG A 359 11.34 -8.34 34.07
N PHE A 360 10.19 -8.68 34.63
CA PHE A 360 9.01 -7.83 34.74
C PHE A 360 8.75 -7.33 36.17
N SER A 361 9.71 -7.55 37.07
CA SER A 361 9.71 -7.06 38.45
C SER A 361 10.78 -5.99 38.61
N ASN A 362 10.51 -5.01 39.46
CA ASN A 362 11.50 -4.04 39.91
C ASN A 362 12.52 -4.71 40.85
N PRO A 363 13.71 -4.10 41.07
CA PRO A 363 14.70 -4.63 42.02
C PRO A 363 14.19 -4.78 43.46
N ASP A 364 13.17 -4.02 43.84
CA ASP A 364 12.49 -4.08 45.14
C ASP A 364 11.39 -5.16 45.21
N GLY A 365 11.18 -5.94 44.15
CA GLY A 365 10.18 -6.99 44.05
C GLY A 365 8.77 -6.52 43.67
N SER A 366 8.56 -5.21 43.46
CA SER A 366 7.27 -4.68 43.00
C SER A 366 7.02 -4.96 41.52
N ALA A 367 5.75 -5.04 41.10
CA ALA A 367 5.41 -5.23 39.69
C ALA A 367 5.68 -3.95 38.88
N THR A 368 6.31 -4.10 37.71
CA THR A 368 6.60 -2.98 36.79
C THR A 368 5.35 -2.45 36.05
N GLY A 369 4.26 -3.21 36.04
CA GLY A 369 3.11 -2.95 35.16
C GLY A 369 3.40 -3.09 33.66
N ARG A 370 4.62 -3.49 33.28
CA ARG A 370 5.04 -3.70 31.88
C ARG A 370 4.40 -4.98 31.34
N GLY A 371 3.80 -4.90 30.15
CA GLY A 371 3.22 -6.04 29.43
C GLY A 371 4.27 -6.96 28.78
N ASN A 372 3.80 -8.04 28.18
CA ASN A 372 4.55 -9.00 27.37
C ASN A 372 3.67 -9.41 26.17
N VAL A 373 4.10 -9.08 24.95
CA VAL A 373 3.37 -9.37 23.72
C VAL A 373 4.27 -10.19 22.80
N VAL A 374 3.71 -11.27 22.25
CA VAL A 374 4.37 -12.10 21.24
C VAL A 374 3.51 -12.18 19.99
N SER A 375 4.01 -11.66 18.88
CA SER A 375 3.31 -11.68 17.59
C SER A 375 3.73 -12.91 16.79
N LEU A 376 2.76 -13.72 16.37
CA LEU A 376 3.00 -14.86 15.47
C LEU A 376 2.72 -14.41 14.04
N VAL A 377 3.79 -14.22 13.26
CA VAL A 377 3.70 -13.76 11.87
C VAL A 377 3.53 -14.98 10.98
N ALA A 378 2.28 -15.24 10.61
CA ALA A 378 1.95 -16.35 9.73
C ALA A 378 2.36 -16.07 8.28
N CYS A 379 2.68 -17.13 7.53
CA CYS A 379 3.13 -17.04 6.14
C CYS A 379 4.33 -16.10 5.95
N ALA A 380 5.30 -16.14 6.86
CA ALA A 380 6.51 -15.32 6.78
C ALA A 380 7.19 -15.47 5.40
N GLY A 381 7.59 -14.35 4.80
CA GLY A 381 8.07 -14.25 3.41
C GLY A 381 6.96 -14.00 2.37
N GLU A 382 5.76 -14.50 2.62
CA GLU A 382 4.58 -14.33 1.75
C GLU A 382 3.57 -13.28 2.24
N VAL A 383 3.86 -12.61 3.35
CA VAL A 383 3.18 -11.39 3.85
C VAL A 383 4.06 -10.15 3.62
N GLY A 384 3.63 -8.96 4.06
CA GLY A 384 4.41 -7.72 3.91
C GLY A 384 5.86 -7.88 4.39
N SER A 385 6.85 -7.39 3.62
CA SER A 385 8.28 -7.58 3.95
C SER A 385 8.73 -6.86 5.24
N GLY A 386 7.91 -5.97 5.79
CA GLY A 386 8.14 -5.29 7.06
C GLY A 386 7.20 -5.73 8.17
N THR A 387 6.37 -6.75 7.95
CA THR A 387 5.35 -7.19 8.93
C THR A 387 5.99 -7.60 10.26
N THR A 388 7.11 -8.35 10.24
CA THR A 388 7.82 -8.76 11.46
C THR A 388 8.28 -7.57 12.31
N GLU A 389 8.90 -6.56 11.70
CA GLU A 389 9.35 -5.35 12.41
C GLU A 389 8.16 -4.54 12.94
N ALA A 390 7.11 -4.36 12.14
CA ALA A 390 5.90 -3.64 12.57
C ALA A 390 5.19 -4.35 13.73
N CYS A 391 5.11 -5.68 13.69
CA CYS A 391 4.60 -6.55 14.76
C CYS A 391 5.41 -6.51 16.05
N MET A 392 6.66 -6.02 15.98
CA MET A 392 7.53 -5.80 17.13
C MET A 392 7.52 -4.35 17.62
N GLY A 393 6.73 -3.45 17.03
CA GLY A 393 6.73 -2.03 17.38
C GLY A 393 7.97 -1.28 16.89
N ARG A 394 8.52 -1.67 15.74
CA ARG A 394 9.72 -1.07 15.14
C ARG A 394 9.42 -0.42 13.80
N PHE A 395 10.19 0.63 13.47
CA PHE A 395 10.13 1.27 12.17
C PHE A 395 10.66 0.33 11.09
N PHE A 396 9.82 -0.12 10.15
CA PHE A 396 10.31 -0.91 9.00
C PHE A 396 10.84 -0.04 7.85
N SER A 397 10.45 1.24 7.79
CA SER A 397 10.80 2.21 6.75
C SER A 397 11.69 3.32 7.31
N LYS A 398 12.53 3.94 6.47
CA LYS A 398 13.32 5.13 6.85
C LYS A 398 12.52 6.43 6.80
N ALA A 399 11.36 6.39 6.15
CA ALA A 399 10.42 7.51 6.01
C ALA A 399 9.16 7.19 6.81
N VAL A 400 8.76 8.14 7.65
CA VAL A 400 7.49 8.11 8.39
C VAL A 400 6.43 8.92 7.65
N PRO A 401 5.15 8.47 7.63
CA PRO A 401 4.10 9.07 6.80
C PRO A 401 3.85 10.57 7.03
N LEU A 402 3.98 11.06 8.26
CA LEU A 402 3.61 12.43 8.63
C LEU A 402 4.76 13.45 8.51
N GLY A 403 5.87 13.05 7.89
CA GLY A 403 7.10 13.85 7.88
C GLY A 403 7.81 13.83 9.24
N GLY A 404 9.07 14.26 9.25
CA GLY A 404 9.91 14.25 10.44
C GLY A 404 11.34 13.78 10.16
N ASN A 405 12.14 13.62 11.23
CA ASN A 405 13.51 13.13 11.10
C ASN A 405 13.52 11.74 10.48
N ARG A 406 14.46 11.48 9.57
CA ARG A 406 14.69 10.13 9.05
C ARG A 406 14.95 9.18 10.22
N VAL A 407 14.18 8.09 10.29
CA VAL A 407 14.35 7.04 11.30
C VAL A 407 15.21 5.92 10.73
N ALA A 408 15.89 5.18 11.60
CA ALA A 408 16.62 3.98 11.18
C ALA A 408 15.66 2.79 11.09
N MET A 409 15.78 1.98 10.03
CA MET A 409 15.05 0.71 9.93
C MET A 409 15.42 -0.19 11.12
N GLY A 410 14.42 -0.80 11.74
CA GLY A 410 14.54 -1.63 12.94
C GLY A 410 14.65 -0.82 14.25
N GLN A 411 14.61 0.51 14.21
CA GLN A 411 14.57 1.32 15.43
C GLN A 411 13.24 1.11 16.15
N GLU A 412 13.32 0.89 17.46
CA GLU A 412 12.15 0.73 18.34
C GLU A 412 11.34 2.01 18.44
N LEU A 413 10.01 1.89 18.51
CA LEU A 413 9.11 2.94 18.98
C LEU A 413 9.29 3.04 20.50
N PRO A 414 10.11 3.97 21.02
CA PRO A 414 10.68 3.83 22.36
C PRO A 414 9.58 3.79 23.44
N ALA A 415 8.54 4.61 23.27
CA ALA A 415 7.41 4.67 24.18
C ALA A 415 6.66 3.32 24.28
N LEU A 416 6.45 2.59 23.19
CA LEU A 416 5.77 1.28 23.24
C LEU A 416 6.64 0.21 23.92
N HIS A 417 7.95 0.17 23.66
CA HIS A 417 8.86 -0.80 24.27
C HIS A 417 9.07 -0.58 25.78
N HIS A 418 8.83 0.62 26.29
CA HIS A 418 8.73 0.87 27.73
C HIS A 418 7.48 0.24 28.35
N LEU A 419 6.37 0.19 27.60
CA LEU A 419 5.07 -0.24 28.09
C LEU A 419 4.86 -1.77 28.04
N ALA A 420 5.50 -2.45 27.09
CA ALA A 420 5.51 -3.91 26.98
C ALA A 420 6.84 -4.43 26.41
N ALA A 421 7.21 -5.66 26.76
CA ALA A 421 8.15 -6.43 25.94
C ALA A 421 7.44 -6.93 24.68
N MET A 422 8.12 -6.86 23.53
CA MET A 422 7.56 -7.22 22.22
C MET A 422 8.52 -8.13 21.48
N GLU A 423 8.04 -9.30 21.08
CA GLU A 423 8.77 -10.29 20.30
C GLU A 423 7.90 -10.75 19.12
N ALA A 424 8.52 -11.13 18.02
CA ALA A 424 7.83 -11.76 16.90
C ALA A 424 8.44 -13.13 16.58
N VAL A 425 7.59 -14.06 16.17
CA VAL A 425 7.98 -15.40 15.68
C VAL A 425 7.50 -15.52 14.24
N ASP A 426 8.46 -15.61 13.32
CA ASP A 426 8.20 -15.84 11.90
C ASP A 426 7.89 -17.32 11.65
N LEU A 427 6.71 -17.58 11.08
CA LEU A 427 6.24 -18.93 10.78
C LEU A 427 6.15 -19.09 9.26
N VAL A 428 7.09 -19.85 8.69
CA VAL A 428 7.17 -20.08 7.24
C VAL A 428 6.14 -21.12 6.83
N ALA A 429 5.27 -20.75 5.88
CA ALA A 429 4.13 -21.58 5.46
C ALA A 429 4.48 -22.72 4.52
N ARG A 430 5.68 -22.70 3.91
CA ARG A 430 6.09 -23.64 2.88
C ARG A 430 7.29 -24.48 3.32
N ALA A 431 7.30 -25.73 2.90
CA ALA A 431 8.39 -26.66 3.13
C ALA A 431 9.64 -26.24 2.32
N ASP A 432 10.81 -26.41 2.94
CA ASP A 432 12.09 -26.18 2.28
C ASP A 432 12.24 -27.04 1.03
N GLY A 433 12.78 -26.43 -0.04
CA GLY A 433 13.06 -27.12 -1.29
C GLY A 433 11.85 -27.28 -2.22
N SER A 434 10.76 -27.93 -1.79
CA SER A 434 9.60 -28.17 -2.69
C SER A 434 8.75 -26.91 -2.91
N GLY A 435 8.65 -26.07 -1.88
CA GLY A 435 7.74 -24.93 -1.91
C GLY A 435 6.30 -25.29 -1.65
N ASP A 436 5.96 -26.52 -1.31
CA ASP A 436 4.58 -26.89 -0.99
C ASP A 436 4.20 -26.36 0.40
N PRO A 437 2.92 -26.04 0.66
CA PRO A 437 2.46 -25.69 2.00
C PRO A 437 2.77 -26.79 3.02
N CYS A 438 3.22 -26.40 4.22
CA CYS A 438 3.50 -27.33 5.31
C CYS A 438 2.20 -27.98 5.82
N SER A 439 2.13 -29.31 5.80
CA SER A 439 0.93 -30.05 6.24
C SER A 439 0.66 -29.97 7.75
N ASP A 440 1.70 -29.73 8.55
CA ASP A 440 1.69 -29.60 10.02
C ASP A 440 1.74 -28.14 10.48
N TYR A 441 1.45 -27.18 9.59
CA TYR A 441 1.59 -25.76 9.88
C TYR A 441 0.78 -25.29 11.10
N ASP A 442 -0.44 -25.80 11.27
CA ASP A 442 -1.28 -25.50 12.43
C ASP A 442 -0.65 -25.98 13.75
N ASP A 443 -0.03 -27.16 13.77
CA ASP A 443 0.61 -27.71 14.97
C ASP A 443 1.81 -26.84 15.37
N VAL A 444 2.58 -26.35 14.39
CA VAL A 444 3.70 -25.43 14.60
C VAL A 444 3.21 -24.10 15.19
N VAL A 445 2.15 -23.52 14.61
CA VAL A 445 1.56 -22.26 15.08
C VAL A 445 0.99 -22.42 16.49
N GLU A 446 0.27 -23.53 16.74
CA GLU A 446 -0.31 -23.84 18.05
C GLU A 446 0.78 -24.00 19.13
N ALA A 447 1.85 -24.73 18.83
CA ALA A 447 2.97 -24.91 19.74
C ALA A 447 3.65 -23.57 20.08
N ALA A 448 3.86 -22.70 19.09
CA ALA A 448 4.41 -21.37 19.29
C ALA A 448 3.50 -20.48 20.16
N ALA A 449 2.19 -20.48 19.90
CA ALA A 449 1.21 -19.73 20.69
C ALA A 449 1.20 -20.19 22.15
N ARG A 450 1.15 -21.50 22.39
CA ARG A 450 1.14 -22.07 23.75
C ARG A 450 2.44 -21.78 24.49
N ALA A 451 3.59 -21.87 23.82
CA ALA A 451 4.88 -21.52 24.41
C ALA A 451 4.94 -20.03 24.81
N ALA A 452 4.47 -19.13 23.93
CA ALA A 452 4.41 -17.71 24.22
C ALA A 452 3.49 -17.38 25.40
N LEU A 453 2.28 -17.97 25.44
CA LEU A 453 1.31 -17.79 26.52
C LEU A 453 1.79 -18.37 27.86
N ALA A 454 2.60 -19.43 27.84
CA ALA A 454 3.19 -20.00 29.04
C ALA A 454 4.37 -19.18 29.60
N SER A 455 4.96 -18.27 28.80
CA SER A 455 6.17 -17.53 29.18
C SER A 455 5.96 -16.50 30.31
N ASP A 456 4.74 -15.97 30.44
CA ASP A 456 4.33 -15.00 31.45
C ASP A 456 2.79 -15.06 31.57
N PRO A 457 2.19 -15.11 32.77
CA PRO A 457 0.72 -15.05 32.90
C PRO A 457 0.09 -13.77 32.31
N ALA A 458 0.85 -12.69 32.16
CA ALA A 458 0.42 -11.48 31.47
C ALA A 458 0.75 -11.48 29.96
N ALA A 459 1.30 -12.56 29.40
CA ALA A 459 1.60 -12.66 27.98
C ALA A 459 0.31 -12.65 27.15
N VAL A 460 0.31 -11.83 26.10
CA VAL A 460 -0.72 -11.80 25.05
C VAL A 460 -0.08 -12.18 23.72
N VAL A 461 -0.75 -13.04 22.96
CA VAL A 461 -0.34 -13.44 21.62
C VAL A 461 -1.16 -12.68 20.59
N VAL A 462 -0.48 -12.07 19.61
CA VAL A 462 -1.11 -11.58 18.37
C VAL A 462 -0.99 -12.68 17.34
N LEU A 463 -2.13 -13.30 16.97
CA LEU A 463 -2.18 -14.40 16.02
C LEU A 463 -2.74 -13.92 14.69
N HIS A 464 -1.88 -13.82 13.67
CA HIS A 464 -2.30 -13.49 12.31
C HIS A 464 -2.87 -14.72 11.60
N THR A 465 -4.08 -14.59 11.09
CA THR A 465 -4.70 -15.50 10.14
C THR A 465 -4.73 -14.82 8.78
N VAL A 466 -3.97 -15.33 7.82
CA VAL A 466 -3.83 -14.73 6.49
C VAL A 466 -4.97 -15.22 5.61
N ALA A 467 -5.86 -14.32 5.18
CA ALA A 467 -6.98 -14.67 4.30
C ALA A 467 -6.51 -15.02 2.87
N GLY A 468 -5.38 -14.47 2.45
CA GLY A 468 -4.72 -14.78 1.19
C GLY A 468 -3.30 -14.22 1.17
N SER A 469 -2.30 -15.10 1.20
CA SER A 469 -0.89 -14.71 1.10
C SER A 469 -0.60 -14.05 -0.26
N LYS A 470 0.64 -13.60 -0.49
CA LYS A 470 1.07 -13.14 -1.83
C LYS A 470 0.83 -14.16 -2.95
N THR A 471 0.71 -15.46 -2.64
CA THR A 471 0.36 -16.53 -3.58
C THR A 471 -1.04 -17.10 -3.34
N GLY A 472 -1.78 -16.56 -2.37
CA GLY A 472 -3.18 -16.87 -2.07
C GLY A 472 -3.41 -18.03 -1.10
N LEU A 473 -2.39 -18.40 -0.30
CA LEU A 473 -2.57 -19.36 0.79
C LEU A 473 -3.43 -18.77 1.92
N ARG A 474 -4.25 -19.62 2.54
CA ARG A 474 -5.07 -19.29 3.71
C ARG A 474 -4.56 -20.06 4.93
N LEU A 475 -3.71 -19.42 5.73
CA LEU A 475 -3.01 -20.06 6.84
C LEU A 475 -2.80 -19.11 8.03
N PRO A 476 -2.73 -19.63 9.28
CA PRO A 476 -3.14 -20.99 9.69
C PRO A 476 -4.62 -21.26 9.40
N SER A 477 -5.10 -22.46 9.72
CA SER A 477 -6.52 -22.73 9.62
C SER A 477 -7.34 -21.80 10.54
N PRO A 478 -8.54 -21.37 10.09
CA PRO A 478 -9.44 -20.57 10.93
C PRO A 478 -9.90 -21.30 12.20
N GLU A 479 -9.91 -22.64 12.17
CA GLU A 479 -10.27 -23.46 13.31
C GLU A 479 -9.24 -23.35 14.44
N LEU A 480 -7.95 -23.19 14.11
CA LEU A 480 -6.91 -22.99 15.12
C LEU A 480 -7.11 -21.69 15.90
N SER A 481 -7.40 -20.57 15.24
CA SER A 481 -7.63 -19.30 15.92
C SER A 481 -8.84 -19.36 16.85
N THR A 482 -9.91 -20.04 16.40
CA THR A 482 -11.12 -20.31 17.19
C THR A 482 -10.80 -21.11 18.45
N ARG A 483 -10.04 -22.21 18.33
CA ARG A 483 -9.64 -23.03 19.48
C ARG A 483 -8.80 -22.26 20.49
N LEU A 484 -7.78 -21.54 20.02
CA LEU A 484 -6.89 -20.76 20.90
C LEU A 484 -7.65 -19.63 21.61
N ARG A 485 -8.58 -18.94 20.93
CA ARG A 485 -9.41 -17.91 21.58
C ARG A 485 -10.40 -18.50 22.57
N ALA A 486 -11.01 -19.65 22.27
CA ALA A 486 -11.89 -20.32 23.21
C ALA A 486 -11.16 -20.74 24.51
N GLU A 487 -9.89 -21.15 24.40
CA GLU A 487 -9.09 -21.59 25.54
C GLU A 487 -8.47 -20.42 26.34
N PHE A 488 -7.92 -19.41 25.65
CA PHE A 488 -7.10 -18.36 26.27
C PHE A 488 -7.78 -16.97 26.32
N GLY A 489 -8.96 -16.83 25.73
CA GLY A 489 -9.76 -15.60 25.76
C GLY A 489 -9.00 -14.38 25.24
N ALA A 490 -9.06 -13.28 25.98
CA ALA A 490 -8.43 -11.99 25.62
C ALA A 490 -6.89 -12.04 25.55
N ARG A 491 -6.25 -13.14 25.98
CA ARG A 491 -4.81 -13.34 25.81
C ARG A 491 -4.42 -13.71 24.37
N VAL A 492 -5.39 -13.91 23.48
CA VAL A 492 -5.16 -14.12 22.05
C VAL A 492 -5.91 -13.05 21.26
N VAL A 493 -5.17 -12.10 20.71
CA VAL A 493 -5.68 -11.13 19.74
C VAL A 493 -5.56 -11.78 18.36
N SER A 494 -6.66 -12.34 17.86
CA SER A 494 -6.69 -12.95 16.53
C SER A 494 -6.97 -11.90 15.46
N VAL A 495 -6.01 -11.71 14.58
CA VAL A 495 -6.03 -10.70 13.52
C VAL A 495 -6.26 -11.40 12.19
N LEU A 496 -7.21 -10.94 11.39
CA LEU A 496 -7.31 -11.33 9.98
C LEU A 496 -6.42 -10.42 9.15
N ASP A 497 -5.39 -10.98 8.52
CA ASP A 497 -4.71 -10.28 7.42
C ASP A 497 -5.54 -10.47 6.14
N ALA A 498 -6.42 -9.51 5.88
CA ALA A 498 -7.22 -9.40 4.67
C ALA A 498 -6.62 -8.39 3.69
N CYS A 499 -5.32 -8.08 3.77
CA CYS A 499 -4.70 -7.03 2.95
C CYS A 499 -4.82 -7.27 1.43
N GLN A 500 -5.07 -8.49 0.97
CA GLN A 500 -5.38 -8.76 -0.45
C GLN A 500 -6.82 -8.39 -0.84
N MET A 501 -7.78 -8.44 0.08
CA MET A 501 -9.22 -8.17 -0.12
C MET A 501 -9.90 -9.05 -1.21
N ARG A 502 -9.38 -10.26 -1.45
CA ARG A 502 -9.86 -11.20 -2.50
C ARG A 502 -10.78 -12.29 -1.96
N HIS A 503 -11.65 -11.93 -1.02
CA HIS A 503 -12.53 -12.84 -0.29
C HIS A 503 -14.01 -12.55 -0.60
N HIS A 504 -14.90 -13.45 -0.16
CA HIS A 504 -16.34 -13.19 -0.21
C HIS A 504 -16.70 -12.01 0.72
N PRO A 505 -17.70 -11.17 0.39
CA PRO A 505 -18.09 -10.02 1.22
C PRO A 505 -18.48 -10.37 2.66
N SER A 506 -18.92 -11.60 2.94
CA SER A 506 -19.30 -12.02 4.29
C SER A 506 -18.14 -12.31 5.24
N LEU A 507 -16.90 -12.48 4.74
CA LEU A 507 -15.76 -12.87 5.58
C LEU A 507 -15.46 -11.86 6.69
N ILE A 508 -15.38 -10.56 6.34
CA ILE A 508 -15.01 -9.52 7.30
C ILE A 508 -16.08 -9.34 8.37
N PRO A 509 -17.39 -9.20 8.04
CA PRO A 509 -18.43 -9.12 9.06
C PRO A 509 -18.46 -10.33 9.99
N GLU A 510 -18.32 -11.54 9.46
CA GLU A 510 -18.26 -12.78 10.25
C GLU A 510 -17.02 -12.81 11.17
N TRP A 511 -15.86 -12.40 10.67
CA TRP A 511 -14.63 -12.35 11.45
C TRP A 511 -14.68 -11.29 12.56
N LEU A 512 -15.24 -10.11 12.28
CA LEU A 512 -15.38 -9.06 13.29
C LEU A 512 -16.32 -9.48 14.42
N ASP A 513 -17.42 -10.16 14.10
CA ASP A 513 -18.37 -10.68 15.08
C ASP A 513 -17.75 -11.78 15.96
N GLN A 514 -17.00 -12.69 15.35
CA GLN A 514 -16.57 -13.91 16.03
C GLN A 514 -15.16 -13.82 16.60
N GLN A 515 -14.26 -13.09 15.94
CA GLN A 515 -12.81 -13.16 16.13
C GLN A 515 -12.20 -11.85 16.64
N GLY A 516 -11.78 -10.98 15.74
CA GLY A 516 -10.91 -9.88 16.14
C GLY A 516 -10.65 -8.88 15.03
N PRO A 517 -9.58 -8.08 15.15
CA PRO A 517 -9.27 -7.05 14.18
C PRO A 517 -9.03 -7.60 12.78
N VAL A 518 -9.24 -6.75 11.77
CA VAL A 518 -8.99 -7.06 10.36
C VAL A 518 -8.11 -5.99 9.74
N LEU A 519 -7.00 -6.40 9.14
CA LEU A 519 -6.13 -5.52 8.34
C LEU A 519 -6.63 -5.48 6.90
N MET A 520 -6.74 -4.28 6.34
CA MET A 520 -7.26 -4.07 5.00
C MET A 520 -6.44 -3.04 4.21
N THR A 521 -6.40 -3.18 2.89
CA THR A 521 -5.78 -2.16 2.01
C THR A 521 -6.63 -1.90 0.78
N SER A 522 -6.76 -0.63 0.39
CA SER A 522 -7.43 -0.23 -0.86
C SER A 522 -6.54 -0.43 -2.09
N SER A 523 -5.21 -0.43 -1.91
CA SER A 523 -4.25 -0.35 -3.02
C SER A 523 -3.88 -1.68 -3.70
N LYS A 524 -4.48 -2.79 -3.26
CA LYS A 524 -4.36 -4.10 -3.91
C LYS A 524 -5.58 -4.39 -4.77
N PHE A 525 -6.46 -5.32 -4.38
CA PHE A 525 -7.56 -5.78 -5.24
C PHE A 525 -8.42 -4.63 -5.78
N PHE A 526 -8.76 -3.66 -4.93
CA PHE A 526 -9.55 -2.50 -5.32
C PHE A 526 -8.83 -1.51 -6.23
N GLY A 527 -7.50 -1.61 -6.37
CA GLY A 527 -6.74 -0.78 -7.30
C GLY A 527 -6.63 0.69 -6.89
N GLY A 528 -6.88 1.00 -5.62
CA GLY A 528 -6.64 2.33 -5.07
C GLY A 528 -5.15 2.72 -5.15
N PRO A 529 -4.81 4.01 -5.15
CA PRO A 529 -3.41 4.44 -5.21
C PRO A 529 -2.67 4.12 -3.91
N SER A 530 -1.37 3.84 -4.01
CA SER A 530 -0.57 3.39 -2.87
C SER A 530 -0.14 4.53 -1.93
N PHE A 531 -0.37 4.50 -0.61
CA PHE A 531 -1.07 3.48 0.20
C PHE A 531 -2.27 4.08 0.94
N GLY A 532 -3.46 3.53 0.66
CA GLY A 532 -4.62 3.59 1.56
C GLY A 532 -4.77 2.26 2.31
N SER A 533 -4.83 2.30 3.63
CA SER A 533 -5.03 1.14 4.50
C SER A 533 -5.86 1.50 5.73
N GLY A 534 -6.36 0.49 6.42
CA GLY A 534 -7.11 0.66 7.65
C GLY A 534 -7.17 -0.64 8.45
N VAL A 535 -7.56 -0.51 9.71
CA VAL A 535 -7.77 -1.63 10.61
C VAL A 535 -9.18 -1.58 11.15
N PHE A 536 -9.99 -2.59 10.85
CA PHE A 536 -11.30 -2.75 11.45
C PHE A 536 -11.16 -3.40 12.82
N PHE A 537 -11.80 -2.84 13.83
CA PHE A 537 -11.89 -3.38 15.17
C PHE A 537 -13.32 -3.78 15.48
N PRO A 538 -13.56 -4.97 16.06
CA PRO A 538 -14.86 -5.31 16.62
C PRO A 538 -15.29 -4.29 17.67
N HIS A 539 -16.58 -3.97 17.76
CA HIS A 539 -17.10 -3.06 18.80
C HIS A 539 -16.67 -3.48 20.21
N ALA A 540 -16.65 -4.79 20.49
CA ALA A 540 -16.19 -5.32 21.77
C ALA A 540 -14.70 -5.07 22.03
N ALA A 541 -13.85 -5.07 20.99
CA ALA A 541 -12.44 -4.75 21.12
C ALA A 541 -12.24 -3.25 21.36
N VAL A 542 -12.95 -2.39 20.62
CA VAL A 542 -12.95 -0.93 20.82
C VAL A 542 -13.35 -0.57 22.26
N ALA A 543 -14.45 -1.16 22.76
CA ALA A 543 -14.92 -0.93 24.11
C ALA A 543 -13.87 -1.31 25.17
N ARG A 544 -13.19 -2.46 25.01
CA ARG A 544 -12.12 -2.88 25.93
C ARG A 544 -10.90 -1.97 25.84
N MET A 545 -10.47 -1.59 24.63
CA MET A 545 -9.36 -0.66 24.46
C MET A 545 -9.64 0.68 25.15
N ASN A 546 -10.86 1.22 25.00
CA ASN A 546 -11.27 2.44 25.69
C ASN A 546 -11.28 2.27 27.22
N GLN A 547 -11.80 1.16 27.74
CA GLN A 547 -11.73 0.85 29.18
C GLN A 547 -10.28 0.77 29.70
N HIS A 548 -9.38 0.17 28.91
CA HIS A 548 -7.96 0.07 29.28
C HIS A 548 -7.29 1.44 29.26
N LEU A 549 -7.51 2.23 28.21
CA LEU A 549 -7.05 3.62 28.13
C LEU A 549 -7.62 4.46 29.28
N ASP A 550 -8.84 4.16 29.73
CA ASP A 550 -9.50 4.91 30.79
C ASP A 550 -8.79 4.85 32.13
N VAL A 551 -8.18 3.70 32.41
CA VAL A 551 -7.48 3.41 33.68
C VAL A 551 -5.98 3.65 33.60
N GLU A 552 -5.42 3.91 32.40
CA GLU A 552 -4.00 4.24 32.26
C GLU A 552 -3.70 5.64 32.85
N PRO A 553 -2.54 5.83 33.50
CA PRO A 553 -2.10 7.15 33.91
C PRO A 553 -1.99 8.11 32.72
N PRO A 554 -2.26 9.42 32.88
CA PRO A 554 -2.14 10.39 31.78
C PRO A 554 -0.78 10.37 31.08
N ALA A 555 0.31 10.17 31.82
CA ALA A 555 1.66 10.07 31.25
C ALA A 555 1.82 8.83 30.34
N THR A 556 1.13 7.73 30.66
CA THR A 556 1.12 6.54 29.81
C THR A 556 0.30 6.74 28.55
N VAL A 557 -0.89 7.37 28.66
CA VAL A 557 -1.70 7.70 27.48
C VAL A 557 -0.93 8.64 26.55
N ALA A 558 -0.24 9.65 27.10
CA ALA A 558 0.63 10.54 26.33
C ALA A 558 1.78 9.79 25.62
N ALA A 559 2.40 8.80 26.28
CA ALA A 559 3.45 7.98 25.66
C ALA A 559 2.89 7.10 24.52
N ILE A 560 1.68 6.55 24.68
CA ILE A 560 1.00 5.81 23.61
C ILE A 560 0.71 6.75 22.43
N ALA A 561 0.19 7.94 22.70
CA ALA A 561 -0.09 8.95 21.68
C ALA A 561 1.17 9.38 20.94
N GLU A 562 2.30 9.58 21.64
CA GLU A 562 3.60 9.88 21.03
C GLU A 562 4.07 8.76 20.09
N ALA A 563 3.89 7.49 20.49
CA ALA A 563 4.22 6.37 19.61
C ALA A 563 3.33 6.34 18.36
N CYS A 564 2.02 6.51 18.53
CA CYS A 564 1.05 6.52 17.42
C CYS A 564 1.30 7.71 16.47
N ALA A 565 1.70 8.87 17.00
CA ALA A 565 1.99 10.08 16.24
C ALA A 565 3.16 9.95 15.25
N SER A 566 3.89 8.82 15.28
CA SER A 566 4.87 8.47 14.25
C SER A 566 4.22 8.11 12.92
N TYR A 567 2.96 7.67 12.92
CA TYR A 567 2.23 7.24 11.72
C TYR A 567 0.87 7.90 11.58
N LEU A 568 0.21 8.20 12.69
CA LEU A 568 -1.20 8.61 12.74
C LEU A 568 -1.38 10.03 13.27
N THR A 569 -2.42 10.68 12.79
CA THR A 569 -2.97 11.92 13.31
C THR A 569 -4.24 11.62 14.10
N HIS A 570 -4.79 12.62 14.79
CA HIS A 570 -6.10 12.47 15.43
C HIS A 570 -7.22 12.19 14.41
N HIS A 571 -7.13 12.71 13.18
CA HIS A 571 -8.06 12.41 12.08
C HIS A 571 -8.10 10.92 11.75
N ASP A 572 -6.96 10.24 11.76
CA ASP A 572 -6.89 8.82 11.39
C ASP A 572 -7.59 7.93 12.42
N ILE A 573 -7.46 8.30 13.70
CA ILE A 573 -8.06 7.62 14.85
C ILE A 573 -9.56 7.92 14.95
N GLY A 574 -9.97 9.17 14.68
CA GLY A 574 -11.35 9.61 14.81
C GLY A 574 -11.89 9.44 16.23
N ASP A 575 -13.20 9.22 16.33
CA ASP A 575 -13.90 8.97 17.59
C ASP A 575 -13.75 7.52 18.11
N VAL A 576 -13.00 6.66 17.39
CA VAL A 576 -12.89 5.23 17.72
C VAL A 576 -12.22 5.02 19.08
N LEU A 577 -11.17 5.80 19.37
CA LEU A 577 -10.43 5.76 20.64
C LEU A 577 -10.32 7.18 21.22
N PRO A 578 -11.38 7.74 21.84
CA PRO A 578 -11.45 9.16 22.21
C PRO A 578 -10.30 9.64 23.11
N LYS A 579 -9.92 8.85 24.13
CA LYS A 579 -8.80 9.22 25.01
C LYS A 579 -7.45 9.25 24.29
N LEU A 580 -7.26 8.39 23.29
CA LEU A 580 -6.05 8.41 22.48
C LEU A 580 -6.10 9.60 21.52
N HIS A 581 -7.22 9.80 20.83
CA HIS A 581 -7.50 10.95 19.97
C HIS A 581 -7.15 12.28 20.67
N ASP A 582 -7.68 12.51 21.86
CA ASP A 582 -7.47 13.76 22.62
C ASP A 582 -6.03 13.94 23.11
N ALA A 583 -5.31 12.83 23.28
CA ALA A 583 -3.90 12.84 23.67
C ALA A 583 -2.95 13.01 22.47
N MET A 584 -3.42 12.84 21.23
CA MET A 584 -2.61 13.04 20.04
C MET A 584 -2.13 14.49 19.94
N PRO A 585 -0.93 14.73 19.38
CA PRO A 585 -0.51 16.08 19.06
C PRO A 585 -1.53 16.77 18.13
N PRO A 586 -1.87 18.05 18.37
CA PRO A 586 -2.66 18.81 17.41
C PRO A 586 -1.87 18.90 16.11
N GLY A 587 -2.54 18.64 14.99
CA GLY A 587 -1.89 18.43 13.71
C GLY A 587 -2.85 18.56 12.53
N PHE A 588 -2.31 18.48 11.33
CA PHE A 588 -3.04 18.58 10.07
C PHE A 588 -3.67 17.24 9.69
N CYS A 589 -4.71 17.26 8.86
CA CYS A 589 -5.18 16.06 8.18
C CYS A 589 -4.17 15.63 7.11
N ASN A 590 -3.86 14.33 7.06
CA ASN A 590 -3.06 13.76 5.98
C ASN A 590 -3.88 13.76 4.67
N VAL A 591 -3.86 14.87 3.95
CA VAL A 591 -4.63 15.08 2.71
C VAL A 591 -4.29 14.00 1.68
N GLY A 592 -3.02 13.60 1.56
CA GLY A 592 -2.61 12.51 0.67
C GLY A 592 -3.35 11.20 0.94
N VAL A 593 -3.57 10.83 2.21
CA VAL A 593 -4.39 9.65 2.58
C VAL A 593 -5.86 9.84 2.24
N LEU A 594 -6.43 11.00 2.54
CA LEU A 594 -7.83 11.31 2.22
C LEU A 594 -8.11 11.16 0.71
N LEU A 595 -7.24 11.74 -0.13
CA LEU A 595 -7.38 11.67 -1.59
C LEU A 595 -7.20 10.24 -2.12
N ARG A 596 -6.25 9.46 -1.57
CA ARG A 596 -6.06 8.04 -1.93
C ARG A 596 -7.27 7.19 -1.53
N TRP A 597 -7.91 7.51 -0.40
CA TRP A 597 -9.16 6.85 0.00
C TRP A 597 -10.32 7.19 -0.91
N ALA A 598 -10.47 8.44 -1.35
CA ALA A 598 -11.49 8.82 -2.34
C ALA A 598 -11.37 7.98 -3.63
N ALA A 599 -10.14 7.84 -4.15
CA ALA A 599 -9.88 6.98 -5.30
C ALA A 599 -10.18 5.49 -5.03
N GLY A 600 -9.83 4.99 -3.84
CA GLY A 600 -10.12 3.61 -3.44
C GLY A 600 -11.62 3.33 -3.30
N LEU A 601 -12.35 4.23 -2.66
CA LEU A 601 -13.80 4.15 -2.47
C LEU A 601 -14.54 4.12 -3.81
N HIS A 602 -14.13 4.95 -4.77
CA HIS A 602 -14.70 4.93 -6.11
C HIS A 602 -14.67 3.53 -6.73
N GLU A 603 -13.55 2.81 -6.65
CA GLU A 603 -13.45 1.45 -7.21
C GLU A 603 -14.23 0.42 -6.38
N MET A 604 -14.31 0.58 -5.06
CA MET A 604 -15.09 -0.30 -4.18
C MET A 604 -16.59 -0.17 -4.46
N GLU A 605 -17.11 1.05 -4.46
CA GLU A 605 -18.54 1.34 -4.64
C GLU A 605 -18.99 1.01 -6.05
N THR A 606 -18.23 1.40 -7.07
CA THR A 606 -18.61 1.08 -8.46
C THR A 606 -18.56 -0.43 -8.76
N LEU A 607 -17.69 -1.20 -8.09
CA LEU A 607 -17.73 -2.66 -8.17
C LEU A 607 -18.95 -3.24 -7.43
N ALA A 608 -19.30 -2.68 -6.27
CA ALA A 608 -20.49 -3.09 -5.52
C ALA A 608 -21.77 -2.87 -6.33
N ASP A 609 -21.91 -1.70 -6.95
CA ASP A 609 -23.02 -1.35 -7.84
C ASP A 609 -23.09 -2.28 -9.05
N ALA A 610 -21.96 -2.51 -9.72
CA ALA A 610 -21.89 -3.41 -10.86
C ALA A 610 -22.22 -4.86 -10.48
N THR A 611 -21.81 -5.30 -9.28
CA THR A 611 -22.17 -6.61 -8.73
C THR A 611 -23.68 -6.70 -8.50
N ALA A 612 -24.30 -5.69 -7.88
CA ALA A 612 -25.74 -5.65 -7.65
C ALA A 612 -26.52 -5.69 -8.99
N ALA A 613 -26.09 -4.90 -9.97
CA ALA A 613 -26.69 -4.85 -11.30
C ALA A 613 -26.54 -6.17 -12.08
N ASN A 614 -25.46 -6.92 -11.86
CA ASN A 614 -25.20 -8.22 -12.50
C ASN A 614 -25.95 -9.41 -11.86
N GLY A 615 -26.94 -9.16 -11.00
CA GLY A 615 -27.68 -10.23 -10.30
C GLY A 615 -27.03 -10.68 -8.99
N GLY A 616 -26.15 -9.84 -8.42
CA GLY A 616 -25.57 -10.02 -7.10
C GLY A 616 -24.30 -10.88 -7.07
N ILE A 617 -23.84 -11.17 -5.86
CA ILE A 617 -22.52 -11.79 -5.63
C ILE A 617 -22.36 -13.14 -6.32
N ALA A 618 -23.41 -13.98 -6.35
CA ALA A 618 -23.35 -15.32 -6.96
C ALA A 618 -23.02 -15.27 -8.47
N ALA A 619 -23.55 -14.28 -9.20
CA ALA A 619 -23.25 -14.10 -10.62
C ALA A 619 -21.83 -13.55 -10.82
N THR A 620 -21.40 -12.62 -9.98
CA THR A 620 -20.01 -12.12 -9.96
C THR A 620 -19.01 -13.26 -9.70
N GLU A 621 -19.32 -14.17 -8.78
CA GLU A 621 -18.49 -15.34 -8.51
C GLU A 621 -18.37 -16.30 -9.70
N VAL A 622 -19.44 -16.46 -10.50
CA VAL A 622 -19.38 -17.23 -11.76
C VAL A 622 -18.41 -16.57 -12.74
N ALA A 623 -18.45 -15.24 -12.88
CA ALA A 623 -17.53 -14.50 -13.74
C ALA A 623 -16.07 -14.65 -13.27
N VAL A 624 -15.82 -14.54 -11.96
CA VAL A 624 -14.50 -14.76 -11.36
C VAL A 624 -13.98 -16.17 -11.65
N ARG A 625 -14.76 -17.22 -11.38
CA ARG A 625 -14.37 -18.60 -11.68
C ARG A 625 -14.04 -18.81 -13.16
N SER A 626 -14.89 -18.27 -14.03
CA SER A 626 -14.71 -18.39 -15.49
C SER A 626 -13.39 -17.76 -15.95
N TRP A 627 -13.07 -16.57 -15.44
CA TRP A 627 -11.79 -15.93 -15.72
C TRP A 627 -10.60 -16.73 -15.15
N VAL A 628 -10.66 -17.11 -13.86
CA VAL A 628 -9.55 -17.81 -13.18
C VAL A 628 -9.20 -19.11 -13.89
N TYR A 629 -10.19 -19.96 -14.18
CA TYR A 629 -9.91 -21.25 -14.82
C TYR A 629 -9.35 -21.09 -16.23
N ALA A 630 -9.88 -20.14 -17.00
CA ALA A 630 -9.36 -19.86 -18.33
C ALA A 630 -7.92 -19.32 -18.30
N VAL A 631 -7.58 -18.40 -17.40
CA VAL A 631 -6.21 -17.86 -17.31
C VAL A 631 -5.22 -18.91 -16.81
N ARG A 632 -5.61 -19.77 -15.86
CA ARG A 632 -4.79 -20.91 -15.42
C ARG A 632 -4.50 -21.86 -16.57
N GLU A 633 -5.51 -22.20 -17.37
CA GLU A 633 -5.35 -23.01 -18.58
C GLU A 633 -4.40 -22.33 -19.59
N GLN A 634 -4.62 -21.05 -19.90
CA GLN A 634 -3.75 -20.30 -20.82
C GLN A 634 -2.28 -20.27 -20.38
N ALA A 635 -2.03 -20.13 -19.08
CA ALA A 635 -0.66 -20.13 -18.54
C ALA A 635 0.08 -21.45 -18.79
N THR A 636 -0.62 -22.57 -19.06
CA THR A 636 0.03 -23.85 -19.38
C THR A 636 0.55 -23.92 -20.82
N HIS A 637 0.08 -23.06 -21.72
CA HIS A 637 0.40 -23.11 -23.15
C HIS A 637 1.76 -22.46 -23.53
N PHE A 638 2.44 -21.82 -22.58
CA PHE A 638 3.68 -21.06 -22.83
C PHE A 638 4.96 -21.80 -22.40
N GLN A 639 4.88 -23.11 -22.22
CA GLN A 639 6.05 -23.96 -21.96
C GLN A 639 7.03 -23.94 -23.16
N PRO A 640 8.35 -24.04 -22.92
CA PRO A 640 8.99 -24.26 -21.62
C PRO A 640 9.24 -22.96 -20.82
N PHE A 641 9.01 -21.79 -21.41
CA PHE A 641 9.50 -20.51 -20.88
C PHE A 641 8.71 -19.99 -19.68
N LEU A 642 7.43 -20.34 -19.60
CA LEU A 642 6.53 -19.99 -18.52
C LEU A 642 5.84 -21.24 -17.98
N GLU A 643 5.89 -21.40 -16.66
CA GLU A 643 5.24 -22.49 -15.94
C GLU A 643 4.24 -21.96 -14.93
N TYR A 644 2.98 -22.38 -15.06
CA TYR A 644 1.95 -22.14 -14.04
C TYR A 644 2.28 -22.91 -12.76
N VAL A 645 2.20 -22.22 -11.62
CA VAL A 645 2.31 -22.82 -10.28
C VAL A 645 0.91 -23.12 -9.77
N PRO A 646 0.56 -24.41 -9.57
CA PRO A 646 -0.76 -24.80 -9.06
C PRO A 646 -1.13 -24.07 -7.78
N ALA A 647 -2.37 -23.56 -7.74
CA ALA A 647 -2.91 -22.82 -6.62
C ALA A 647 -3.86 -23.70 -5.79
N GLU A 648 -3.91 -23.46 -4.48
CA GLU A 648 -4.95 -24.02 -3.61
C GLU A 648 -6.20 -23.14 -3.63
N ASP A 649 -7.35 -23.77 -3.89
CA ASP A 649 -8.66 -23.14 -3.87
C ASP A 649 -9.36 -23.43 -2.53
N TYR A 650 -9.84 -22.38 -1.86
CA TYR A 650 -10.58 -22.45 -0.61
C TYR A 650 -12.01 -21.98 -0.82
N GLY A 651 -12.97 -22.85 -0.50
CA GLY A 651 -14.40 -22.52 -0.56
C GLY A 651 -14.89 -21.64 0.59
N GLY A 652 -16.20 -21.39 0.62
CA GLY A 652 -16.84 -20.56 1.63
C GLY A 652 -16.47 -19.09 1.48
N ALA A 653 -16.31 -18.39 2.61
CA ALA A 653 -16.10 -16.94 2.59
C ALA A 653 -14.67 -16.50 2.23
N TRP A 654 -13.70 -17.43 2.15
CA TRP A 654 -12.27 -17.12 2.15
C TRP A 654 -11.72 -16.61 0.81
N GLN A 655 -12.29 -17.05 -0.30
CA GLN A 655 -11.91 -16.61 -1.64
C GLN A 655 -13.17 -16.25 -2.42
N LEU A 656 -13.13 -15.12 -3.12
CA LEU A 656 -14.24 -14.71 -3.97
C LEU A 656 -14.49 -15.78 -5.05
N GLY A 657 -15.67 -16.39 -5.06
CA GLY A 657 -16.02 -17.46 -5.97
C GLY A 657 -15.40 -18.82 -5.63
N GLY A 658 -14.78 -18.97 -4.46
CA GLY A 658 -14.15 -20.20 -4.00
C GLY A 658 -12.91 -20.61 -4.78
N VAL A 659 -12.23 -19.64 -5.41
CA VAL A 659 -11.03 -19.86 -6.22
C VAL A 659 -9.95 -18.83 -5.94
N ASN A 660 -8.70 -19.26 -5.97
CA ASN A 660 -7.56 -18.37 -5.82
C ASN A 660 -7.37 -17.53 -7.09
N THR A 661 -7.70 -16.24 -7.01
CA THR A 661 -7.57 -15.30 -8.13
C THR A 661 -6.13 -14.88 -8.42
N ILE A 662 -5.16 -15.34 -7.64
CA ILE A 662 -3.73 -15.10 -7.85
C ILE A 662 -3.17 -16.24 -8.69
N VAL A 663 -2.83 -15.94 -9.95
CA VAL A 663 -2.21 -16.89 -10.87
C VAL A 663 -0.70 -16.67 -10.82
N SER A 664 0.01 -17.58 -10.16
CA SER A 664 1.46 -17.54 -10.04
C SER A 664 2.15 -18.29 -11.18
N VAL A 665 3.22 -17.71 -11.71
CA VAL A 665 4.03 -18.30 -12.78
C VAL A 665 5.52 -18.22 -12.46
N ARG A 666 6.26 -19.26 -12.85
CA ARG A 666 7.73 -19.29 -12.87
C ARG A 666 8.22 -19.14 -14.30
N LEU A 667 9.39 -18.54 -14.47
CA LEU A 667 9.99 -18.29 -15.77
C LEU A 667 11.38 -18.92 -15.86
N ARG A 668 11.76 -19.36 -17.05
CA ARG A 668 13.10 -19.87 -17.36
C ARG A 668 13.48 -19.57 -18.80
N ALA A 669 14.77 -19.49 -19.09
CA ALA A 669 15.25 -19.14 -20.43
C ALA A 669 15.19 -20.29 -21.44
N GLY A 670 14.97 -21.54 -21.01
CA GLY A 670 14.85 -22.68 -21.90
C GLY A 670 14.42 -23.97 -21.20
N ALA A 671 14.07 -24.99 -21.99
CA ALA A 671 13.72 -26.30 -21.47
C ALA A 671 14.90 -26.92 -20.69
N GLY A 672 14.64 -27.39 -19.47
CA GLY A 672 15.67 -27.98 -18.60
C GLY A 672 16.61 -26.97 -17.92
N GLU A 673 16.45 -25.67 -18.19
CA GLU A 673 17.16 -24.64 -17.42
C GLU A 673 16.50 -24.38 -16.06
N ALA A 674 17.29 -23.85 -15.13
CA ALA A 674 16.78 -23.42 -13.83
C ALA A 674 15.78 -22.26 -13.98
N PHE A 675 14.81 -22.20 -13.07
CA PHE A 675 13.91 -21.05 -12.97
C PHE A 675 14.68 -19.80 -12.54
N PHE A 676 14.22 -18.66 -13.02
CA PHE A 676 14.76 -17.37 -12.67
C PHE A 676 14.67 -17.11 -11.16
N SER A 677 15.76 -16.60 -10.62
CA SER A 677 15.86 -16.07 -9.27
C SER A 677 15.00 -14.82 -9.08
N THR A 678 14.74 -14.43 -7.83
CA THR A 678 14.06 -13.15 -7.52
C THR A 678 14.75 -11.95 -8.18
N ALA A 679 16.08 -11.95 -8.31
CA ALA A 679 16.82 -10.86 -8.94
C ALA A 679 16.54 -10.78 -10.44
N GLU A 680 16.53 -11.91 -11.14
CA GLU A 680 16.19 -11.99 -12.56
C GLU A 680 14.71 -11.63 -12.80
N LEU A 681 13.80 -12.11 -11.94
CA LEU A 681 12.39 -11.73 -12.04
C LEU A 681 12.14 -10.24 -11.80
N LYS A 682 12.98 -9.54 -11.03
CA LYS A 682 12.91 -8.07 -10.93
C LYS A 682 13.27 -7.38 -12.25
N GLN A 683 14.21 -7.94 -13.02
CA GLN A 683 14.53 -7.44 -14.36
C GLN A 683 13.38 -7.72 -15.34
N VAL A 684 12.81 -8.94 -15.31
CA VAL A 684 11.60 -9.26 -16.09
C VAL A 684 10.44 -8.32 -15.73
N TYR A 685 10.23 -8.08 -14.44
CA TYR A 685 9.20 -7.18 -13.93
C TYR A 685 9.37 -5.74 -14.48
N SER A 686 10.61 -5.24 -14.55
CA SER A 686 10.91 -3.96 -15.18
C SER A 686 10.62 -3.97 -16.68
N LEU A 687 11.10 -4.99 -17.40
CA LEU A 687 10.92 -5.15 -18.85
C LEU A 687 9.45 -5.25 -19.27
N MET A 688 8.57 -5.77 -18.41
CA MET A 688 7.13 -5.78 -18.67
C MET A 688 6.56 -4.38 -18.89
N THR A 689 7.13 -3.36 -18.23
CA THR A 689 6.64 -1.98 -18.26
C THR A 689 7.18 -1.15 -19.44
N THR A 690 8.14 -1.71 -20.18
CA THR A 690 8.89 -1.05 -21.26
C THR A 690 8.48 -1.60 -22.63
N ASP A 691 8.50 -0.74 -23.66
CA ASP A 691 8.53 -1.17 -25.06
C ASP A 691 9.96 -1.58 -25.40
N PHE A 692 10.20 -2.87 -25.61
CA PHE A 692 11.49 -3.40 -26.01
C PHE A 692 11.50 -3.94 -27.45
N SER A 693 10.51 -3.58 -28.26
CA SER A 693 10.31 -4.15 -29.61
C SER A 693 11.50 -3.96 -30.56
N GLU A 694 12.25 -2.86 -30.40
CA GLU A 694 13.46 -2.54 -31.17
C GLU A 694 14.70 -3.31 -30.67
N PHE A 695 14.66 -3.83 -29.44
CA PHE A 695 15.77 -4.53 -28.78
C PHE A 695 15.63 -6.05 -28.80
N LEU A 696 14.58 -6.57 -29.44
CA LEU A 696 14.43 -7.98 -29.74
C LEU A 696 15.47 -8.44 -30.77
N MET A 697 15.80 -9.73 -30.73
CA MET A 697 16.71 -10.33 -31.71
C MET A 697 16.26 -10.02 -33.15
N PRO A 698 17.19 -9.78 -34.11
CA PRO A 698 16.85 -9.39 -35.49
C PRO A 698 15.84 -10.33 -36.18
N GLU A 699 15.95 -11.63 -35.92
CA GLU A 699 15.09 -12.71 -36.42
C GLU A 699 13.68 -12.76 -35.80
N SER A 700 13.41 -11.95 -34.78
CA SER A 700 12.10 -11.91 -34.12
C SER A 700 11.01 -11.49 -35.10
N SER A 701 9.92 -12.24 -35.09
CA SER A 701 8.74 -12.03 -35.93
C SER A 701 8.04 -10.70 -35.64
N MET A 702 7.22 -10.24 -36.59
CA MET A 702 6.36 -9.06 -36.37
C MET A 702 5.34 -9.26 -35.24
N ALA A 703 4.95 -10.51 -34.94
CA ALA A 703 4.08 -10.81 -33.80
C ALA A 703 4.81 -10.59 -32.48
N GLU A 704 6.06 -11.07 -32.37
CA GLU A 704 6.91 -10.85 -31.19
C GLU A 704 7.24 -9.37 -30.99
N ARG A 705 7.53 -8.63 -32.08
CA ARG A 705 7.75 -7.17 -32.00
C ARG A 705 6.53 -6.43 -31.47
N ARG A 706 5.32 -6.77 -31.95
CA ARG A 706 4.07 -6.23 -31.38
C ARG A 706 3.89 -6.60 -29.91
N GLY A 707 4.20 -7.84 -29.53
CA GLY A 707 4.18 -8.27 -28.13
C GLY A 707 5.20 -7.53 -27.26
N GLY A 708 6.39 -7.26 -27.79
CA GLY A 708 7.43 -6.49 -27.10
C GLY A 708 7.04 -5.03 -26.85
N ALA A 709 6.29 -4.43 -27.78
CA ALA A 709 5.78 -3.06 -27.65
C ALA A 709 4.68 -2.91 -26.59
N GLN A 710 3.91 -3.96 -26.34
CA GLN A 710 2.79 -3.92 -25.40
C GLN A 710 3.26 -3.68 -23.96
N ARG A 711 2.91 -2.56 -23.33
CA ARG A 711 3.22 -2.35 -21.90
C ARG A 711 2.28 -3.15 -21.02
N GLY A 712 2.82 -3.78 -19.97
CA GLY A 712 2.05 -4.55 -19.01
C GLY A 712 2.62 -4.42 -17.59
N LEU A 713 1.76 -4.68 -16.61
CA LEU A 713 2.14 -4.68 -15.20
C LEU A 713 1.59 -5.92 -14.51
N THR A 714 2.47 -6.61 -13.77
CA THR A 714 2.15 -7.83 -13.02
C THR A 714 2.29 -7.55 -11.52
N GLY A 715 2.06 -8.55 -10.67
CA GLY A 715 2.46 -8.47 -9.27
C GLY A 715 3.98 -8.60 -9.15
N GLN A 716 4.60 -7.80 -8.27
CA GLN A 716 6.04 -7.89 -7.98
C GLN A 716 6.50 -9.34 -7.70
N PRO A 717 7.77 -9.67 -7.99
CA PRO A 717 8.34 -10.97 -7.69
C PRO A 717 8.17 -11.35 -6.21
N VAL A 718 7.86 -12.61 -5.97
CA VAL A 718 7.76 -13.19 -4.63
C VAL A 718 8.75 -14.32 -4.55
N ASP A 719 9.59 -14.28 -3.53
CA ASP A 719 10.45 -15.41 -3.24
C ASP A 719 9.65 -16.47 -2.51
N VAL A 720 9.65 -17.67 -3.05
CA VAL A 720 8.99 -18.84 -2.47
C VAL A 720 9.97 -20.00 -2.56
N PRO A 721 10.07 -20.84 -1.52
CA PRO A 721 10.89 -22.05 -1.58
C PRO A 721 10.55 -22.85 -2.85
N GLY A 722 11.57 -23.44 -3.49
CA GLY A 722 11.42 -24.14 -4.77
C GLY A 722 11.40 -23.25 -6.02
N GLY A 723 11.45 -21.93 -5.88
CA GLY A 723 11.68 -20.99 -6.99
C GLY A 723 10.71 -19.81 -6.99
N SER A 724 11.26 -18.61 -7.17
CA SER A 724 10.53 -17.34 -7.13
C SER A 724 9.47 -17.24 -8.24
N VAL A 725 8.39 -16.48 -7.99
CA VAL A 725 7.23 -16.37 -8.90
C VAL A 725 6.89 -14.93 -9.25
N LEU A 726 6.33 -14.73 -10.45
CA LEU A 726 5.53 -13.56 -10.82
C LEU A 726 4.05 -13.91 -10.74
N ARG A 727 3.18 -12.90 -10.67
CA ARG A 727 1.75 -13.09 -10.39
C ARG A 727 0.90 -12.25 -11.33
N THR A 728 -0.16 -12.83 -11.86
CA THR A 728 -1.21 -12.10 -12.58
C THR A 728 -2.52 -12.22 -11.81
N VAL A 729 -3.29 -11.14 -11.78
CA VAL A 729 -4.52 -11.05 -10.99
C VAL A 729 -5.61 -10.26 -11.69
N LEU A 730 -6.87 -10.61 -11.39
CA LEU A 730 -8.04 -9.80 -11.71
C LEU A 730 -8.24 -8.74 -10.61
N GLY A 731 -8.20 -7.45 -10.95
CA GLY A 731 -8.51 -6.36 -10.02
C GLY A 731 -9.98 -5.94 -10.08
N ALA A 732 -10.40 -5.09 -9.15
CA ALA A 732 -11.77 -4.60 -9.04
C ALA A 732 -12.24 -3.87 -10.31
N ALA A 733 -11.40 -3.00 -10.88
CA ALA A 733 -11.76 -2.29 -12.11
C ALA A 733 -11.98 -3.25 -13.30
N GLN A 734 -11.15 -4.29 -13.44
CA GLN A 734 -11.36 -5.30 -14.49
C GLN A 734 -12.59 -6.15 -14.19
N LEU A 735 -12.78 -6.58 -12.94
CA LEU A 735 -13.97 -7.35 -12.55
C LEU A 735 -15.25 -6.54 -12.79
N LYS A 736 -15.25 -5.25 -12.45
CA LYS A 736 -16.33 -4.30 -12.76
C LYS A 736 -16.63 -4.25 -14.25
N ASP A 737 -15.61 -4.09 -15.10
CA ASP A 737 -15.79 -4.07 -16.55
C ASP A 737 -16.34 -5.41 -17.09
N LEU A 738 -15.93 -6.54 -16.49
CA LEU A 738 -16.46 -7.87 -16.81
C LEU A 738 -17.94 -8.04 -16.43
N VAL A 739 -18.30 -7.73 -15.19
CA VAL A 739 -19.66 -7.98 -14.68
C VAL A 739 -20.68 -6.94 -15.16
N SER A 740 -20.24 -5.72 -15.49
CA SER A 740 -21.08 -4.72 -16.15
C SER A 740 -21.29 -4.98 -17.65
N GLY A 741 -20.53 -5.92 -18.22
CA GLY A 741 -20.54 -6.21 -19.66
C GLY A 741 -19.81 -5.18 -20.53
N LYS A 742 -19.16 -4.18 -19.91
CA LYS A 742 -18.32 -3.19 -20.62
C LYS A 742 -17.14 -3.86 -21.35
N GLN A 743 -16.56 -4.90 -20.77
CA GLN A 743 -15.62 -5.80 -21.43
C GLN A 743 -16.12 -7.24 -21.31
N GLN A 744 -16.27 -7.93 -22.44
CA GLN A 744 -16.65 -9.34 -22.45
C GLN A 744 -15.46 -10.22 -22.03
N LEU A 745 -15.75 -11.43 -21.53
CA LEU A 745 -14.72 -12.37 -21.06
C LEU A 745 -13.69 -12.70 -22.16
N ALA A 746 -14.12 -12.95 -23.40
CA ALA A 746 -13.20 -13.33 -24.47
C ALA A 746 -12.15 -12.25 -24.81
N PRO A 747 -12.50 -10.97 -25.03
CA PRO A 747 -11.52 -9.89 -25.14
C PRO A 747 -10.61 -9.77 -23.92
N MET A 748 -11.14 -9.91 -22.70
CA MET A 748 -10.33 -9.84 -21.49
C MET A 748 -9.28 -10.97 -21.44
N LEU A 749 -9.66 -12.18 -21.84
CA LEU A 749 -8.75 -13.32 -21.93
C LEU A 749 -7.70 -13.15 -23.04
N GLU A 750 -8.00 -12.39 -24.09
CA GLU A 750 -7.00 -12.04 -25.10
C GLU A 750 -5.95 -11.09 -24.52
N ASP A 751 -6.35 -10.09 -23.71
CA ASP A 751 -5.41 -9.24 -22.97
C ASP A 751 -4.50 -10.08 -22.06
N ASP A 752 -5.08 -11.06 -21.34
CA ASP A 752 -4.34 -11.98 -20.49
C ASP A 752 -3.36 -12.86 -21.30
N ARG A 753 -3.78 -13.34 -22.48
CA ARG A 753 -2.92 -14.11 -23.40
C ARG A 753 -1.76 -13.27 -23.91
N VAL A 754 -1.99 -12.01 -24.28
CA VAL A 754 -0.93 -11.09 -24.72
C VAL A 754 0.07 -10.82 -23.59
N LEU A 755 -0.41 -10.62 -22.36
CA LEU A 755 0.45 -10.41 -21.19
C LEU A 755 1.32 -11.65 -20.88
N LEU A 756 0.73 -12.86 -20.91
CA LEU A 756 1.47 -14.11 -20.71
C LEU A 756 2.47 -14.37 -21.86
N ALA A 757 2.09 -14.07 -23.10
CA ALA A 757 2.97 -14.17 -24.25
C ALA A 757 4.17 -13.21 -24.13
N LYS A 758 3.97 -11.98 -23.63
CA LYS A 758 5.05 -11.04 -23.37
C LYS A 758 6.02 -11.57 -22.31
N LEU A 759 5.53 -12.16 -21.21
CA LEU A 759 6.38 -12.80 -20.19
C LEU A 759 7.22 -13.93 -20.78
N ALA A 760 6.59 -14.81 -21.58
CA ALA A 760 7.28 -15.91 -22.25
C ALA A 760 8.32 -15.41 -23.26
N LEU A 761 8.01 -14.35 -24.01
CA LEU A 761 8.94 -13.70 -24.93
C LEU A 761 10.17 -13.13 -24.19
N ILE A 762 9.95 -12.37 -23.10
CA ILE A 762 11.03 -11.87 -22.26
C ILE A 762 11.89 -13.02 -21.76
N ALA A 763 11.29 -14.10 -21.25
CA ALA A 763 12.02 -15.25 -20.75
C ALA A 763 12.86 -15.93 -21.85
N SER A 764 12.29 -16.14 -23.05
CA SER A 764 12.98 -16.77 -24.17
C SER A 764 14.18 -15.96 -24.70
N GLN A 765 14.12 -14.63 -24.61
CA GLN A 765 15.18 -13.72 -25.07
C GLN A 765 15.89 -13.01 -23.92
N PHE A 766 15.75 -13.51 -22.68
CA PHE A 766 16.15 -12.79 -21.46
C PHE A 766 17.63 -12.39 -21.51
N ARG A 767 18.50 -13.35 -21.83
CA ARG A 767 19.95 -13.12 -21.93
C ARG A 767 20.33 -12.06 -22.97
N HIS A 768 19.54 -11.89 -24.03
CA HIS A 768 19.76 -10.86 -25.04
C HIS A 768 19.27 -9.50 -24.55
N LEU A 769 18.03 -9.45 -24.05
CA LEU A 769 17.41 -8.21 -23.58
C LEU A 769 18.22 -7.53 -22.46
N VAL A 770 18.78 -8.30 -21.53
CA VAL A 770 19.59 -7.74 -20.42
C VAL A 770 20.98 -7.24 -20.85
N THR A 771 21.39 -7.45 -22.10
CA THR A 771 22.62 -6.82 -22.63
C THR A 771 22.41 -5.37 -23.04
N HIS A 772 21.15 -4.96 -23.20
CA HIS A 772 20.78 -3.58 -23.50
C HIS A 772 20.49 -2.81 -22.21
N ALA A 773 20.83 -1.53 -22.18
CA ALA A 773 20.45 -0.64 -21.08
C ALA A 773 19.01 -0.14 -21.32
N LEU A 774 18.03 -0.89 -20.80
CA LEU A 774 16.59 -0.67 -20.97
C LEU A 774 15.91 -0.11 -19.72
#